data_AF-A0A935YI40-F1
#
_entry.id   AF-A0A935YI40-F1
#
_cell.length_a   1.000
_cell.length_b   1.000
_cell.length_c   1.000
_cell.angle_alpha   90.00
_cell.angle_beta   90.00
_cell.angle_gamma   90.00
#
_symmetry.space_group_name_H-M   'P 1'
#
loop_
_entity.id
_entity.type
_entity.pdbx_description
1 polymer ?
#
loop_
_entity_poly.entity_id
_entity_poly.type
_entity_poly.pdbx_seq_one_letter_code
_entity_poly.pdbx_strand_id
1 'polypeptide(L)'
;MTKPTGRARAPGASGAADKPPAPAGKRGRAFATLNAVLKPHLRRSADGRKVVANATVADRAEFYSRMVRQLHELGYRFEDVGNLKPKHVEALMRRWEAEGLSASTLQKRFSYLTLLCRWLGKASMLRPGPSYLNNPDAFRRGYAATRDRSWTAAGVDPDEKIAEVARADPDVARVLRLQSAFGLRVQEASLLAPERDWDGAGWLRVTAGTKGGRPRAVPVETESQRAALLEAARHAGATGRSMIPPRYDLKQWLDRCYHVFGRCGITREGGLVSHGLRHQYANDRYEELTGEPSPVRGGAAVAGDDHRRAQLEVSARLGHARPSITRAYYGKPGAGESAAPTPADAAAARAAAPEGVRPVSRAERRVQRQVLGERVRARVGLRADGRGPVAPGTLALRERLLDGIVNALARAGDPLLAPERLRAAQVDRLLAGWRGLAPQTARHHVQFLAQLCGWLDRPELARRARAAWADGRAGRAAPPPPGPWPEEEIRARLDAIRAVDPRAALHLSLVRTFDLTHRQAARLQPAAAYRDGALEVIWEAPEGRVLRVPVAGERPRAVLAEALALLPDPRESVCPPGLSTATWLRKVYDLLRGVGGIGGPGGPAFAALRDPGAPAPESLDRDAYLLARSGLVPPGRRGR
;
A
#
# COMPACT_ATOMS: atom_id res chain seq x y z
N MET A 1 -73.47 30.74 -33.61
CA MET A 1 -72.45 31.75 -33.23
C MET A 1 -71.80 31.33 -31.91
N THR A 2 -70.55 30.87 -32.00
CA THR A 2 -69.39 31.18 -31.15
C THR A 2 -69.53 31.36 -29.61
N LYS A 3 -68.88 30.41 -28.90
CA LYS A 3 -67.99 30.50 -27.70
C LYS A 3 -67.36 31.90 -27.41
N PRO A 4 -66.68 32.13 -26.24
CA PRO A 4 -66.54 31.29 -25.04
C PRO A 4 -66.56 32.01 -23.65
N THR A 5 -66.61 31.14 -22.66
CA THR A 5 -66.27 31.16 -21.22
C THR A 5 -65.05 31.97 -20.73
N GLY A 6 -65.18 32.51 -19.51
CA GLY A 6 -64.26 32.20 -18.39
C GLY A 6 -63.57 33.37 -17.67
N ARG A 7 -64.01 33.70 -16.43
CA ARG A 7 -63.10 34.15 -15.36
C ARG A 7 -63.70 34.06 -13.94
N ALA A 8 -62.85 33.58 -13.05
CA ALA A 8 -62.74 33.81 -11.59
C ALA A 8 -63.84 33.30 -10.65
N ARG A 9 -63.50 32.25 -9.88
CA ARG A 9 -64.11 31.95 -8.57
C ARG A 9 -63.00 31.89 -7.53
N ALA A 10 -62.98 32.86 -6.62
CA ALA A 10 -62.25 32.75 -5.37
C ALA A 10 -63.23 32.24 -4.29
N PRO A 11 -62.86 31.26 -3.45
CA PRO A 11 -63.57 31.04 -2.21
C PRO A 11 -62.72 31.48 -1.01
N GLY A 12 -63.30 32.44 -0.30
CA GLY A 12 -63.32 32.64 1.15
C GLY A 12 -62.36 31.84 2.02
N ALA A 13 -61.51 32.60 2.72
CA ALA A 13 -60.84 32.17 3.93
C ALA A 13 -61.87 31.68 4.98
N SER A 14 -61.78 30.40 5.35
CA SER A 14 -62.31 29.91 6.61
C SER A 14 -61.13 29.73 7.57
N GLY A 15 -61.12 30.54 8.63
CA GLY A 15 -60.14 30.47 9.70
C GLY A 15 -60.34 29.19 10.50
N ALA A 16 -59.54 28.17 10.21
CA ALA A 16 -59.27 27.12 11.17
C ALA A 16 -58.21 27.67 12.14
N ALA A 17 -58.67 28.17 13.28
CA ALA A 17 -57.81 28.46 14.42
C ALA A 17 -56.95 27.22 14.72
N ASP A 18 -55.64 27.43 14.71
CA ASP A 18 -54.61 26.43 14.94
C ASP A 18 -54.84 25.79 16.30
N LYS A 19 -55.44 24.59 16.29
CA LYS A 19 -55.72 23.83 17.51
C LYS A 19 -54.37 23.53 18.16
N PRO A 20 -54.12 23.94 19.42
CA PRO A 20 -52.82 23.70 20.04
C PRO A 20 -52.51 22.21 19.96
N PRO A 21 -51.27 21.83 19.57
CA PRO A 21 -50.92 20.43 19.37
C PRO A 21 -51.29 19.63 20.62
N ALA A 22 -51.92 18.46 20.42
CA ALA A 22 -52.33 17.57 21.50
C ALA A 22 -51.20 17.43 22.52
N PRO A 23 -51.49 17.44 23.84
CA PRO A 23 -50.47 17.47 24.87
C PRO A 23 -49.52 16.31 24.64
N ALA A 24 -48.28 16.63 24.26
CA ALA A 24 -47.30 15.64 23.92
C ALA A 24 -47.21 14.64 25.08
N GLY A 25 -47.36 13.34 24.83
CA GLY A 25 -47.22 12.32 25.88
C GLY A 25 -45.88 12.49 26.62
N LYS A 26 -45.70 11.85 27.79
CA LYS A 26 -44.50 12.03 28.64
C LYS A 26 -43.17 12.08 27.86
N ARG A 27 -43.04 11.22 26.85
CA ARG A 27 -41.90 11.17 25.93
C ARG A 27 -41.75 12.41 25.04
N GLY A 28 -42.84 12.93 24.50
CA GLY A 28 -42.83 14.15 23.69
C GLY A 28 -42.46 15.40 24.50
N ARG A 29 -42.90 15.51 25.75
CA ARG A 29 -42.42 16.57 26.68
C ARG A 29 -40.92 16.46 26.95
N ALA A 30 -40.42 15.24 27.12
CA ALA A 30 -38.98 15.01 27.28
C ALA A 30 -38.16 15.42 26.05
N PHE A 31 -38.69 15.20 24.84
CA PHE A 31 -38.07 15.68 23.61
C PHE A 31 -38.11 17.21 23.49
N ALA A 32 -39.19 17.85 23.90
CA ALA A 32 -39.30 19.31 23.87
C ALA A 32 -38.25 19.96 24.80
N THR A 33 -38.14 19.48 26.04
CA THR A 33 -37.14 19.97 27.01
C THR A 33 -35.70 19.66 26.56
N LEU A 34 -35.45 18.48 26.00
CA LEU A 34 -34.16 18.15 25.38
C LEU A 34 -33.82 19.15 24.26
N ASN A 35 -34.73 19.38 23.32
CA ASN A 35 -34.51 20.29 22.20
C ASN A 35 -34.22 21.72 22.65
N ALA A 36 -34.88 22.19 23.72
CA ALA A 36 -34.62 23.50 24.32
C ALA A 36 -33.17 23.61 24.81
N VAL A 37 -32.62 22.56 25.42
CA VAL A 37 -31.21 22.49 25.86
C VAL A 37 -30.25 22.36 24.67
N LEU A 38 -30.61 21.57 23.65
CA LEU A 38 -29.72 21.36 22.50
C LEU A 38 -29.58 22.60 21.62
N LYS A 39 -30.66 23.37 21.42
CA LYS A 39 -30.69 24.53 20.51
C LYS A 39 -29.51 25.51 20.70
N PRO A 40 -29.17 25.99 21.92
CA PRO A 40 -28.03 26.89 22.11
C PRO A 40 -26.66 26.19 22.10
N HIS A 41 -26.58 24.88 22.39
CA HIS A 41 -25.30 24.22 22.70
C HIS A 41 -24.77 23.25 21.63
N LEU A 42 -25.65 22.66 20.82
CA LEU A 42 -25.31 21.51 19.97
C LEU A 42 -24.19 21.81 18.95
N ARG A 43 -24.17 23.05 18.45
CA ARG A 43 -23.19 23.57 17.48
C ARG A 43 -21.84 23.94 18.09
N ARG A 44 -21.69 23.93 19.42
CA ARG A 44 -20.44 24.34 20.10
C ARG A 44 -19.58 23.14 20.50
N SER A 45 -18.27 23.33 20.56
CA SER A 45 -17.32 22.37 21.12
C SER A 45 -17.56 22.18 22.62
N ALA A 46 -16.96 21.13 23.21
CA ALA A 46 -17.17 20.83 24.63
C ALA A 46 -16.70 21.97 25.57
N ASP A 47 -15.73 22.77 25.14
CA ASP A 47 -15.23 23.97 25.83
C ASP A 47 -15.92 25.27 25.37
N GLY A 48 -16.90 25.19 24.46
CA GLY A 48 -17.65 26.34 23.94
C GLY A 48 -16.93 27.19 22.88
N ARG A 49 -15.61 27.02 22.72
CA ARG A 49 -14.75 27.95 21.95
C ARG A 49 -14.92 27.87 20.44
N LYS A 50 -15.38 26.74 19.89
CA LYS A 50 -15.40 26.50 18.44
C LYS A 50 -16.75 25.98 17.99
N VAL A 51 -17.10 26.29 16.73
CA VAL A 51 -18.23 25.65 16.06
C VAL A 51 -17.81 24.24 15.62
N VAL A 52 -18.61 23.23 15.93
CA VAL A 52 -18.34 21.84 15.51
C VAL A 52 -18.89 21.58 14.11
N ALA A 53 -18.30 20.60 13.42
CA ALA A 53 -18.78 20.17 12.11
C ALA A 53 -20.25 19.69 12.14
N ASN A 54 -20.99 19.89 11.04
CA ASN A 54 -22.39 19.46 10.91
C ASN A 54 -22.60 17.96 11.21
N ALA A 55 -21.65 17.11 10.83
CA ALA A 55 -21.69 15.68 11.16
C ALA A 55 -21.69 15.43 12.69
N THR A 56 -20.92 16.22 13.46
CA THR A 56 -20.92 16.15 14.94
C THR A 56 -22.24 16.62 15.53
N VAL A 57 -22.86 17.65 14.93
CA VAL A 57 -24.19 18.14 15.33
C VAL A 57 -25.23 17.04 15.15
N ALA A 58 -25.27 16.41 13.97
CA ALA A 58 -26.18 15.32 13.65
C ALA A 58 -25.98 14.09 14.57
N ASP A 59 -24.73 13.65 14.75
CA ASP A 59 -24.38 12.51 15.60
C ASP A 59 -24.76 12.73 17.07
N ARG A 60 -24.58 13.95 17.59
CA ARG A 60 -25.05 14.32 18.94
C ARG A 60 -26.58 14.34 19.03
N ALA A 61 -27.28 14.94 18.06
CA ALA A 61 -28.74 15.01 18.06
C ALA A 61 -29.38 13.62 18.05
N GLU A 62 -28.88 12.73 17.20
CA GLU A 62 -29.32 11.33 17.12
C GLU A 62 -29.03 10.59 18.43
N PHE A 63 -27.83 10.77 19.01
CA PHE A 63 -27.50 10.17 20.30
C PHE A 63 -28.46 10.60 21.42
N TYR A 64 -28.70 11.90 21.60
CA TYR A 64 -29.56 12.36 22.69
C TYR A 64 -31.02 11.94 22.48
N SER A 65 -31.46 11.91 21.23
CA SER A 65 -32.79 11.40 20.90
C SER A 65 -32.93 9.92 21.25
N ARG A 66 -31.91 9.13 20.93
CA ARG A 66 -31.81 7.72 21.31
C ARG A 66 -31.79 7.54 22.82
N MET A 67 -31.00 8.34 23.54
CA MET A 67 -30.92 8.30 25.00
C MET A 67 -32.31 8.43 25.66
N VAL A 68 -33.14 9.38 25.21
CA VAL A 68 -34.52 9.55 25.73
C VAL A 68 -35.36 8.30 25.47
N ARG A 69 -35.33 7.76 24.24
CA ARG A 69 -36.06 6.53 23.88
C ARG A 69 -35.63 5.36 24.75
N GLN A 70 -34.32 5.17 24.88
CA GLN A 70 -33.75 4.06 25.64
C GLN A 70 -34.09 4.13 27.14
N LEU A 71 -34.10 5.31 27.73
CA LEU A 71 -34.51 5.48 29.13
C LEU A 71 -36.00 5.19 29.33
N HIS A 72 -36.86 5.63 28.40
CA HIS A 72 -38.29 5.33 28.44
C HIS A 72 -38.58 3.83 28.25
N GLU A 73 -37.84 3.15 27.38
CA GLU A 73 -37.89 1.68 27.20
C GLU A 73 -37.49 0.95 28.49
N LEU A 74 -36.50 1.45 29.21
CA LEU A 74 -36.07 0.93 30.52
C LEU A 74 -37.02 1.30 31.68
N GLY A 75 -38.16 1.93 31.40
CA GLY A 75 -39.15 2.32 32.43
C GLY A 75 -38.94 3.71 33.06
N TYR A 76 -37.84 4.41 32.74
CA TYR A 76 -37.57 5.76 33.22
C TYR A 76 -38.28 6.81 32.35
N ARG A 77 -39.60 6.95 32.53
CA ARG A 77 -40.47 7.84 31.75
C ARG A 77 -40.48 9.28 32.27
N PHE A 78 -39.31 9.93 32.33
CA PHE A 78 -39.21 11.34 32.71
C PHE A 78 -39.83 12.24 31.62
N GLU A 79 -40.37 13.38 32.04
CA GLU A 79 -41.01 14.37 31.16
C GLU A 79 -40.12 15.58 30.86
N ASP A 80 -39.09 15.79 31.69
CA ASP A 80 -38.12 16.86 31.56
C ASP A 80 -36.71 16.27 31.62
N VAL A 81 -35.86 16.58 30.63
CA VAL A 81 -34.44 16.18 30.61
C VAL A 81 -33.67 16.72 31.82
N GLY A 82 -34.12 17.82 32.41
CA GLY A 82 -33.65 18.33 33.70
C GLY A 82 -33.81 17.33 34.83
N ASN A 83 -34.74 16.36 34.73
CA ASN A 83 -34.91 15.29 35.71
C ASN A 83 -33.94 14.11 35.56
N LEU A 84 -32.89 14.25 34.73
CA LEU A 84 -31.77 13.31 34.74
C LEU A 84 -31.14 13.22 36.14
N LYS A 85 -30.94 11.98 36.61
CA LYS A 85 -30.41 11.59 37.91
C LYS A 85 -29.33 10.51 37.72
N PRO A 86 -28.44 10.27 38.69
CA PRO A 86 -27.39 9.24 38.60
C PRO A 86 -27.90 7.86 38.18
N LYS A 87 -29.06 7.43 38.68
CA LYS A 87 -29.68 6.15 38.32
C LYS A 87 -29.97 5.98 36.82
N HIS A 88 -30.25 7.07 36.10
CA HIS A 88 -30.50 7.03 34.65
C HIS A 88 -29.21 6.80 33.86
N VAL A 89 -28.11 7.42 34.30
CA VAL A 89 -26.77 7.21 33.73
C VAL A 89 -26.34 5.77 33.96
N GLU A 90 -26.54 5.25 35.17
CA GLU A 90 -26.25 3.86 35.51
C GLU A 90 -27.06 2.87 34.67
N ALA A 91 -28.37 3.08 34.53
CA ALA A 91 -29.23 2.23 33.71
C ALA A 91 -28.80 2.19 32.22
N LEU A 92 -28.44 3.35 31.65
CA LEU A 92 -27.94 3.41 30.27
C LEU A 92 -26.59 2.71 30.11
N MET A 93 -25.65 2.95 31.03
CA MET A 93 -24.33 2.33 30.98
C MET A 93 -24.42 0.81 31.11
N ARG A 94 -25.23 0.28 32.05
CA ARG A 94 -25.49 -1.15 32.21
C ARG A 94 -26.17 -1.76 30.99
N ARG A 95 -27.16 -1.07 30.41
CA ARG A 95 -27.78 -1.51 29.15
C ARG A 95 -26.75 -1.63 28.04
N TRP A 96 -25.91 -0.62 27.85
CA TRP A 96 -24.89 -0.61 26.80
C TRP A 96 -23.79 -1.65 27.02
N GLU A 97 -23.49 -1.97 28.27
CA GLU A 97 -22.64 -3.09 28.62
C GLU A 97 -23.28 -4.43 28.24
N ALA A 98 -24.55 -4.64 28.59
CA ALA A 98 -25.31 -5.85 28.24
C ALA A 98 -25.49 -6.01 26.72
N GLU A 99 -25.59 -4.91 25.96
CA GLU A 99 -25.58 -4.89 24.49
C GLU A 99 -24.20 -5.26 23.90
N GLY A 100 -23.16 -5.46 24.72
CA GLY A 100 -21.82 -5.82 24.25
C GLY A 100 -21.12 -4.69 23.48
N LEU A 101 -21.46 -3.43 23.75
CA LEU A 101 -20.87 -2.31 23.02
C LEU A 101 -19.36 -2.18 23.30
N SER A 102 -18.60 -1.88 22.25
CA SER A 102 -17.16 -1.66 22.39
C SER A 102 -16.82 -0.54 23.39
N ALA A 103 -15.67 -0.64 24.06
CA ALA A 103 -15.10 0.41 24.90
C ALA A 103 -15.10 1.80 24.23
N SER A 104 -14.86 1.84 22.91
CA SER A 104 -14.87 3.09 22.15
C SER A 104 -16.26 3.74 22.05
N THR A 105 -17.29 2.90 21.90
CA THR A 105 -18.69 3.33 21.86
C THR A 105 -19.15 3.76 23.26
N LEU A 106 -18.82 3.00 24.29
CA LEU A 106 -19.12 3.33 25.70
C LEU A 106 -18.53 4.69 26.09
N GLN A 107 -17.24 4.90 25.84
CA GLN A 107 -16.58 6.18 26.12
C GLN A 107 -17.20 7.35 25.34
N LYS A 108 -17.56 7.14 24.07
CA LYS A 108 -18.20 8.18 23.23
C LYS A 108 -19.57 8.56 23.81
N ARG A 109 -20.42 7.57 24.07
CA ARG A 109 -21.76 7.78 24.65
C ARG A 109 -21.66 8.44 26.04
N PHE A 110 -20.75 7.98 26.88
CA PHE A 110 -20.48 8.58 28.19
C PHE A 110 -19.97 10.02 28.08
N SER A 111 -19.13 10.33 27.09
CA SER A 111 -18.67 11.70 26.83
C SER A 111 -19.83 12.63 26.44
N TYR A 112 -20.81 12.13 25.68
CA TYR A 112 -22.02 12.89 25.35
C TYR A 112 -22.94 13.06 26.56
N LEU A 113 -23.12 12.04 27.41
CA LEU A 113 -23.81 12.20 28.68
C LEU A 113 -23.14 13.27 29.56
N THR A 114 -21.81 13.24 29.64
CA THR A 114 -21.02 14.23 30.39
C THR A 114 -21.26 15.65 29.88
N LEU A 115 -21.28 15.80 28.55
CA LEU A 115 -21.53 17.09 27.92
C LEU A 115 -22.95 17.59 28.18
N LEU A 116 -23.97 16.73 28.07
CA LEU A 116 -25.35 17.09 28.41
C LEU A 116 -25.49 17.48 29.89
N CYS A 117 -24.91 16.69 30.80
CA CYS A 117 -24.95 17.00 32.23
C CYS A 117 -24.27 18.34 32.53
N ARG A 118 -23.19 18.69 31.81
CA ARG A 118 -22.56 20.02 31.92
C ARG A 118 -23.51 21.13 31.46
N TRP A 119 -24.20 20.97 30.34
CA TRP A 119 -25.18 21.95 29.86
C TRP A 119 -26.36 22.14 30.81
N LEU A 120 -26.72 21.09 31.55
CA LEU A 120 -27.76 21.13 32.58
C LEU A 120 -27.27 21.64 33.94
N GLY A 121 -25.98 21.97 34.10
CA GLY A 121 -25.41 22.34 35.41
C GLY A 121 -25.27 21.19 36.40
N LYS A 122 -25.31 19.93 35.93
CA LYS A 122 -25.30 18.70 36.75
C LYS A 122 -24.05 17.84 36.56
N ALA A 123 -22.92 18.42 36.17
CA ALA A 123 -21.69 17.66 35.92
C ALA A 123 -21.20 16.88 37.18
N SER A 124 -21.43 17.43 38.37
CA SER A 124 -21.04 16.84 39.66
C SER A 124 -21.76 15.53 40.00
N MET A 125 -22.91 15.22 39.35
CA MET A 125 -23.62 13.97 39.60
C MET A 125 -22.97 12.76 38.93
N LEU A 126 -21.95 12.97 38.09
CA LEU A 126 -21.28 11.91 37.34
C LEU A 126 -20.07 11.36 38.09
N ARG A 127 -20.12 10.07 38.40
CA ARG A 127 -18.95 9.26 38.79
C ARG A 127 -18.06 8.95 37.56
N PRO A 128 -16.82 8.46 37.76
CA PRO A 128 -15.98 7.98 36.65
C PRO A 128 -16.71 6.92 35.81
N GLY A 129 -16.62 7.01 34.47
CA GLY A 129 -17.31 6.11 33.54
C GLY A 129 -17.24 4.60 33.85
N PRO A 130 -16.06 4.04 34.19
CA PRO A 130 -15.93 2.62 34.54
C PRO A 130 -16.75 2.19 35.76
N SER A 131 -17.06 3.09 36.69
CA SER A 131 -17.81 2.78 37.92
C SER A 131 -19.28 2.47 37.69
N TYR A 132 -19.81 2.71 36.49
CA TYR A 132 -21.18 2.37 36.12
C TYR A 132 -21.33 0.99 35.49
N LEU A 133 -20.22 0.29 35.24
CA LEU A 133 -20.18 -1.00 34.57
C LEU A 133 -19.97 -2.11 35.60
N ASN A 134 -20.53 -3.29 35.33
CA ASN A 134 -20.25 -4.51 36.08
C ASN A 134 -18.80 -4.96 35.85
N ASN A 135 -18.28 -4.77 34.63
CA ASN A 135 -16.90 -4.98 34.24
C ASN A 135 -16.24 -3.63 33.88
N PRO A 136 -15.53 -2.98 34.81
CA PRO A 136 -14.83 -1.72 34.56
C PRO A 136 -13.83 -1.77 33.38
N ASP A 137 -13.25 -2.94 33.09
CA ASP A 137 -12.31 -3.12 31.99
C ASP A 137 -12.98 -3.02 30.62
N ALA A 138 -14.30 -3.22 30.53
CA ALA A 138 -15.07 -2.98 29.30
C ALA A 138 -15.03 -1.50 28.87
N PHE A 139 -14.68 -0.57 29.77
CA PHE A 139 -14.47 0.84 29.44
C PHE A 139 -13.05 1.15 28.97
N ARG A 140 -12.08 0.24 29.16
CA ARG A 140 -10.66 0.45 28.83
C ARG A 140 -10.43 0.27 27.33
N ARG A 141 -9.75 1.23 26.70
CA ARG A 141 -9.40 1.15 25.27
C ARG A 141 -7.94 0.80 25.04
N GLY A 142 -7.71 -0.27 24.28
CA GLY A 142 -6.46 -0.46 23.56
C GLY A 142 -6.38 0.51 22.38
N TYR A 143 -5.40 1.42 22.40
CA TYR A 143 -5.14 2.35 21.29
C TYR A 143 -4.05 1.86 20.35
N ALA A 144 -3.24 0.90 20.78
CA ALA A 144 -2.24 0.28 19.92
C ALA A 144 -2.90 -0.78 19.03
N ALA A 145 -2.45 -0.87 17.79
CA ALA A 145 -2.79 -2.01 16.95
C ALA A 145 -2.19 -3.28 17.56
N THR A 146 -2.99 -4.35 17.61
CA THR A 146 -2.60 -5.69 18.07
C THR A 146 -2.42 -6.67 16.91
N ARG A 147 -2.86 -6.29 15.70
CA ARG A 147 -2.71 -7.06 14.46
C ARG A 147 -2.56 -6.10 13.28
N ASP A 148 -1.90 -6.56 12.23
CA ASP A 148 -1.85 -5.82 10.96
C ASP A 148 -3.24 -5.80 10.32
N ARG A 149 -3.66 -4.63 9.86
CA ARG A 149 -4.94 -4.36 9.20
C ARG A 149 -4.75 -3.90 7.76
N SER A 150 -3.53 -4.02 7.22
CA SER A 150 -3.21 -3.80 5.82
C SER A 150 -3.96 -4.80 4.93
N TRP A 151 -4.12 -4.45 3.65
CA TRP A 151 -4.73 -5.36 2.68
C TRP A 151 -3.82 -6.55 2.40
N THR A 152 -2.51 -6.31 2.32
CA THR A 152 -1.51 -7.36 2.13
C THR A 152 -1.52 -8.39 3.27
N ALA A 153 -1.70 -7.97 4.53
CA ALA A 153 -1.85 -8.90 5.65
C ALA A 153 -3.14 -9.73 5.60
N ALA A 154 -4.16 -9.25 4.89
CA ALA A 154 -5.38 -10.01 4.61
C ALA A 154 -5.25 -10.91 3.37
N GLY A 155 -4.06 -10.99 2.75
CA GLY A 155 -3.82 -11.76 1.53
C GLY A 155 -4.39 -11.11 0.26
N VAL A 156 -4.71 -9.81 0.31
CA VAL A 156 -5.29 -9.07 -0.81
C VAL A 156 -4.25 -8.14 -1.41
N ASP A 157 -3.99 -8.30 -2.71
CA ASP A 157 -3.15 -7.37 -3.48
C ASP A 157 -3.92 -6.06 -3.74
N PRO A 158 -3.40 -4.88 -3.31
CA PRO A 158 -4.06 -3.61 -3.53
C PRO A 158 -4.31 -3.25 -4.99
N ASP A 159 -3.37 -3.51 -5.89
CA ASP A 159 -3.48 -3.12 -7.29
C ASP A 159 -4.51 -3.98 -8.01
N GLU A 160 -4.50 -5.29 -7.76
CA GLU A 160 -5.52 -6.21 -8.30
C GLU A 160 -6.92 -5.85 -7.80
N LYS A 161 -7.06 -5.59 -6.50
CA LYS A 161 -8.36 -5.26 -5.90
C LYS A 161 -8.87 -3.89 -6.35
N ILE A 162 -7.98 -2.91 -6.52
CA ILE A 162 -8.34 -1.60 -7.09
C ILE A 162 -8.71 -1.74 -8.57
N ALA A 163 -8.05 -2.61 -9.33
CA ALA A 163 -8.42 -2.89 -10.72
C ALA A 163 -9.81 -3.57 -10.81
N GLU A 164 -10.15 -4.46 -9.88
CA GLU A 164 -11.51 -5.01 -9.74
C GLU A 164 -12.53 -3.89 -9.50
N VAL A 165 -12.29 -3.02 -8.52
CA VAL A 165 -13.17 -1.86 -8.25
C VAL A 165 -13.27 -0.96 -9.48
N ALA A 166 -12.19 -0.76 -10.24
CA ALA A 166 -12.19 0.10 -11.42
C ALA A 166 -13.11 -0.42 -12.54
N ARG A 167 -13.33 -1.74 -12.63
CA ARG A 167 -14.32 -2.33 -13.56
C ARG A 167 -15.75 -2.01 -13.14
N ALA A 168 -16.02 -1.83 -11.85
CA ALA A 168 -17.34 -1.49 -11.32
C ALA A 168 -17.59 0.03 -11.30
N ASP A 169 -16.60 0.82 -10.86
CA ASP A 169 -16.65 2.27 -10.78
C ASP A 169 -15.22 2.87 -10.84
N PRO A 170 -14.79 3.43 -11.99
CA PRO A 170 -13.44 3.95 -12.16
C PRO A 170 -13.17 5.20 -11.31
N ASP A 171 -14.18 5.99 -10.97
CA ASP A 171 -14.02 7.18 -10.14
C ASP A 171 -13.77 6.80 -8.68
N VAL A 172 -14.47 5.77 -8.17
CA VAL A 172 -14.20 5.21 -6.83
C VAL A 172 -12.82 4.55 -6.77
N ALA A 173 -12.40 3.85 -7.82
CA ALA A 173 -11.06 3.27 -7.88
C ALA A 173 -9.95 4.33 -7.80
N ARG A 174 -10.15 5.50 -8.42
CA ARG A 174 -9.22 6.65 -8.33
C ARG A 174 -9.05 7.13 -6.89
N VAL A 175 -10.14 7.18 -6.12
CA VAL A 175 -10.09 7.47 -4.68
C VAL A 175 -9.23 6.43 -3.94
N LEU A 176 -9.42 5.14 -4.21
CA LEU A 176 -8.61 4.08 -3.58
C LEU A 176 -7.13 4.14 -3.97
N ARG A 177 -6.79 4.48 -5.23
CA ARG A 177 -5.39 4.70 -5.66
C ARG A 177 -4.73 5.81 -4.86
N LEU A 178 -5.41 6.94 -4.68
CA LEU A 178 -4.91 8.04 -3.86
C LEU A 178 -4.76 7.65 -2.38
N GLN A 179 -5.67 6.82 -1.84
CA GLN A 179 -5.53 6.27 -0.50
C GLN A 179 -4.32 5.33 -0.37
N SER A 180 -4.10 4.46 -1.36
CA SER A 180 -2.95 3.54 -1.39
C SER A 180 -1.62 4.31 -1.48
N ALA A 181 -1.53 5.25 -2.41
CA ALA A 181 -0.30 5.99 -2.71
C ALA A 181 0.14 6.95 -1.59
N PHE A 182 -0.79 7.60 -0.89
CA PHE A 182 -0.47 8.67 0.07
C PHE A 182 -1.05 8.44 1.47
N GLY A 183 -1.66 7.27 1.71
CA GLY A 183 -2.32 6.97 2.96
C GLY A 183 -3.50 7.90 3.26
N LEU A 184 -4.17 8.49 2.27
CA LEU A 184 -5.26 9.46 2.50
C LEU A 184 -6.48 8.78 3.14
N ARG A 185 -7.29 9.58 3.85
CA ARG A 185 -8.66 9.19 4.21
C ARG A 185 -9.55 9.28 2.96
N VAL A 186 -10.62 8.47 2.89
CA VAL A 186 -11.59 8.51 1.78
C VAL A 186 -12.00 9.94 1.45
N GLN A 187 -12.47 10.71 2.46
CA GLN A 187 -12.88 12.09 2.25
C GLN A 187 -11.75 13.04 1.81
N GLU A 188 -10.51 12.82 2.28
CA GLU A 188 -9.34 13.61 1.84
C GLU A 188 -9.04 13.31 0.37
N ALA A 189 -9.04 12.03 -0.03
CA ALA A 189 -8.85 11.62 -1.41
C ALA A 189 -9.99 12.09 -2.33
N SER A 190 -11.24 12.05 -1.86
CA SER A 190 -12.40 12.55 -2.62
C SER A 190 -12.32 14.06 -2.89
N LEU A 191 -11.88 14.85 -1.92
CA LEU A 191 -11.81 16.32 -2.03
C LEU A 191 -10.49 16.84 -2.61
N LEU A 192 -9.55 15.95 -2.92
CA LEU A 192 -8.28 16.30 -3.52
C LEU A 192 -8.51 16.93 -4.89
N ALA A 193 -7.87 18.09 -5.11
CA ALA A 193 -7.90 18.81 -6.38
C ALA A 193 -6.44 19.14 -6.76
N PRO A 194 -5.84 18.43 -7.75
CA PRO A 194 -4.41 18.53 -8.01
C PRO A 194 -3.91 19.94 -8.32
N GLU A 195 -4.67 20.76 -9.03
CA GLU A 195 -4.29 22.17 -9.31
C GLU A 195 -4.09 23.00 -8.03
N ARG A 196 -4.86 22.70 -6.97
CA ARG A 196 -4.75 23.36 -5.66
C ARG A 196 -3.70 22.68 -4.77
N ASP A 197 -3.75 21.36 -4.74
CA ASP A 197 -3.13 20.56 -3.70
C ASP A 197 -1.75 20.04 -4.09
N TRP A 198 -1.42 19.91 -5.38
CA TRP A 198 -0.13 19.39 -5.83
C TRP A 198 0.74 20.50 -6.42
N ASP A 199 2.01 20.54 -6.05
CA ASP A 199 2.99 21.49 -6.59
C ASP A 199 3.54 21.12 -7.98
N GLY A 200 3.09 20.00 -8.56
CA GLY A 200 3.60 19.46 -9.84
C GLY A 200 4.95 18.74 -9.72
N ALA A 201 5.62 18.87 -8.58
CA ALA A 201 6.96 18.38 -8.33
C ALA A 201 6.94 17.37 -7.18
N GLY A 202 7.27 17.81 -5.96
CA GLY A 202 7.65 16.94 -4.84
C GLY A 202 6.67 16.89 -3.68
N TRP A 203 5.60 17.70 -3.67
CA TRP A 203 4.74 17.82 -2.49
C TRP A 203 3.25 17.87 -2.80
N LEU A 204 2.50 17.06 -2.05
CA LEU A 204 1.05 17.08 -1.98
C LEU A 204 0.59 17.77 -0.69
N ARG A 205 -0.05 18.92 -0.81
CA ARG A 205 -0.71 19.69 0.26
C ARG A 205 -2.12 19.16 0.48
N VAL A 206 -2.32 18.39 1.53
CA VAL A 206 -3.64 17.87 1.92
C VAL A 206 -4.31 18.88 2.86
N THR A 207 -5.27 19.63 2.33
CA THR A 207 -5.97 20.71 3.04
C THR A 207 -7.46 20.38 3.23
N ALA A 208 -8.16 20.04 2.15
CA ALA A 208 -9.58 19.71 2.15
C ALA A 208 -9.87 18.31 2.73
N GLY A 209 -11.00 18.17 3.41
CA GLY A 209 -11.42 16.89 4.02
C GLY A 209 -10.61 16.44 5.23
N THR A 210 -9.61 17.23 5.65
CA THR A 210 -8.77 16.92 6.80
C THR A 210 -9.58 16.92 8.09
N LYS A 211 -9.31 15.93 8.96
CA LYS A 211 -10.01 15.82 10.24
C LYS A 211 -9.68 17.03 11.12
N GLY A 212 -10.69 17.85 11.42
CA GLY A 212 -10.54 19.05 12.23
C GLY A 212 -9.86 20.22 11.51
N GLY A 213 -9.82 20.22 10.18
CA GLY A 213 -9.28 21.31 9.37
C GLY A 213 -7.77 21.51 9.49
N ARG A 214 -7.03 20.43 9.77
CA ARG A 214 -5.57 20.49 9.99
C ARG A 214 -4.84 20.11 8.71
N PRO A 215 -4.21 21.07 8.01
CA PRO A 215 -3.49 20.79 6.78
C PRO A 215 -2.19 20.01 7.07
N ARG A 216 -1.69 19.31 6.05
CA ARG A 216 -0.36 18.68 6.05
C ARG A 216 0.22 18.62 4.64
N ALA A 217 1.53 18.52 4.55
CA ALA A 217 2.22 18.16 3.32
C ALA A 217 2.65 16.69 3.36
N VAL A 218 2.55 16.01 2.23
CA VAL A 218 3.03 14.63 2.04
C VAL A 218 3.95 14.65 0.82
N PRO A 219 5.17 14.09 0.89
CA PRO A 219 6.07 14.10 -0.24
C PRO A 219 5.61 13.13 -1.34
N VAL A 220 5.94 13.46 -2.58
CA VAL A 220 5.72 12.66 -3.78
C VAL A 220 7.06 12.05 -4.17
N GLU A 221 7.31 10.82 -3.72
CA GLU A 221 8.62 10.16 -3.74
C GLU A 221 8.69 9.04 -4.78
N THR A 222 7.54 8.52 -5.21
CA THR A 222 7.46 7.35 -6.09
C THR A 222 6.74 7.65 -7.39
N GLU A 223 7.06 6.91 -8.45
CA GLU A 223 6.36 7.05 -9.73
C GLU A 223 4.89 6.59 -9.63
N SER A 224 4.57 5.63 -8.77
CA SER A 224 3.18 5.23 -8.52
C SER A 224 2.37 6.36 -7.86
N GLN A 225 2.97 7.13 -6.94
CA GLN A 225 2.38 8.34 -6.39
C GLN A 225 2.17 9.42 -7.46
N ARG A 226 3.19 9.66 -8.29
CA ARG A 226 3.09 10.62 -9.41
C ARG A 226 2.02 10.21 -10.41
N ALA A 227 1.96 8.93 -10.79
CA ALA A 227 0.95 8.38 -11.69
C ALA A 227 -0.47 8.56 -11.14
N ALA A 228 -0.68 8.31 -9.84
CA ALA A 228 -1.97 8.54 -9.19
C ALA A 228 -2.38 10.02 -9.21
N LEU A 229 -1.43 10.94 -9.01
CA LEU A 229 -1.69 12.39 -9.09
C LEU A 229 -1.95 12.87 -10.52
N LEU A 230 -1.23 12.32 -11.52
CA LEU A 230 -1.47 12.62 -12.93
C LEU A 230 -2.85 12.11 -13.37
N GLU A 231 -3.26 10.93 -12.92
CA GLU A 231 -4.61 10.41 -13.15
C GLU A 231 -5.67 11.31 -12.51
N ALA A 232 -5.45 11.73 -11.25
CA ALA A 232 -6.31 12.71 -10.59
C ALA A 232 -6.36 14.03 -11.37
N ALA A 233 -5.22 14.54 -11.85
CA ALA A 233 -5.14 15.82 -12.54
C ALA A 233 -5.95 15.80 -13.85
N ARG A 234 -5.86 14.70 -14.62
CA ARG A 234 -6.69 14.51 -15.82
C ARG A 234 -8.18 14.54 -15.50
N HIS A 235 -8.60 13.84 -14.45
CA HIS A 235 -10.02 13.83 -14.04
C HIS A 235 -10.49 15.22 -13.58
N ALA A 236 -9.69 15.89 -12.74
CA ALA A 236 -10.01 17.23 -12.24
C ALA A 236 -10.10 18.25 -13.37
N GLY A 237 -9.13 18.24 -14.30
CA GLY A 237 -9.14 19.12 -15.47
C GLY A 237 -10.34 18.88 -16.39
N ALA A 238 -10.74 17.62 -16.59
CA ALA A 238 -11.90 17.28 -17.42
C ALA A 238 -13.25 17.68 -16.76
N THR A 239 -13.32 17.76 -15.43
CA THR A 239 -14.58 18.02 -14.71
C THR A 239 -14.66 19.40 -14.08
N GLY A 240 -13.55 20.15 -14.01
CA GLY A 240 -13.43 21.39 -13.25
C GLY A 240 -13.66 21.22 -11.74
N ARG A 241 -13.51 19.99 -11.22
CA ARG A 241 -13.87 19.60 -9.84
C ARG A 241 -12.72 18.82 -9.19
N SER A 242 -12.87 18.52 -7.89
CA SER A 242 -12.06 17.51 -7.19
C SER A 242 -12.35 16.09 -7.73
N MET A 243 -11.92 15.04 -7.03
CA MET A 243 -12.28 13.65 -7.35
C MET A 243 -13.78 13.32 -7.13
N ILE A 244 -14.64 14.33 -7.02
CA ILE A 244 -16.09 14.18 -6.86
C ILE A 244 -16.69 14.49 -8.22
N PRO A 245 -17.34 13.52 -8.88
CA PRO A 245 -18.00 13.80 -10.14
C PRO A 245 -19.09 14.88 -9.98
N PRO A 246 -19.32 15.74 -10.99
CA PRO A 246 -20.22 16.90 -10.90
C PRO A 246 -21.65 16.59 -10.44
N ARG A 247 -22.12 15.36 -10.67
CA ARG A 247 -23.47 14.87 -10.31
C ARG A 247 -23.66 14.58 -8.82
N TYR A 248 -22.60 14.64 -8.02
CA TYR A 248 -22.66 14.33 -6.59
C TYR A 248 -22.21 15.51 -5.75
N ASP A 249 -22.92 15.76 -4.66
CA ASP A 249 -22.34 16.45 -3.52
C ASP A 249 -21.43 15.52 -2.70
N LEU A 250 -20.72 16.05 -1.71
CA LEU A 250 -19.80 15.26 -0.89
C LEU A 250 -20.50 14.11 -0.16
N LYS A 251 -21.72 14.32 0.34
CA LYS A 251 -22.44 13.29 1.09
C LYS A 251 -22.81 12.14 0.15
N GLN A 252 -23.45 12.46 -0.97
CA GLN A 252 -23.84 11.51 -2.00
C GLN A 252 -22.63 10.75 -2.56
N TRP A 253 -21.50 11.44 -2.73
CA TRP A 253 -20.27 10.81 -3.22
C TRP A 253 -19.67 9.82 -2.22
N LEU A 254 -19.62 10.18 -0.93
CA LEU A 254 -19.15 9.26 0.10
C LEU A 254 -20.08 8.05 0.21
N ASP A 255 -21.40 8.25 0.14
CA ASP A 255 -22.38 7.17 0.12
C ASP A 255 -22.18 6.24 -1.09
N ARG A 256 -21.93 6.80 -2.28
CA ARG A 256 -21.56 6.06 -3.49
C ARG A 256 -20.28 5.24 -3.30
N CYS A 257 -19.24 5.84 -2.73
CA CYS A 257 -17.97 5.15 -2.44
C CYS A 257 -18.20 3.94 -1.54
N TYR A 258 -18.89 4.11 -0.41
CA TYR A 258 -19.17 3.00 0.53
C TYR A 258 -20.09 1.95 -0.06
N HIS A 259 -21.05 2.33 -0.91
CA HIS A 259 -21.86 1.37 -1.65
C HIS A 259 -21.03 0.49 -2.59
N VAL A 260 -20.13 1.10 -3.38
CA VAL A 260 -19.22 0.38 -4.29
C VAL A 260 -18.25 -0.50 -3.50
N PHE A 261 -17.70 -0.01 -2.39
CA PHE A 261 -16.88 -0.81 -1.47
C PHE A 261 -17.64 -2.05 -1.01
N GLY A 262 -18.90 -1.90 -0.59
CA GLY A 262 -19.77 -3.01 -0.22
C GLY A 262 -19.92 -4.05 -1.32
N ARG A 263 -20.22 -3.60 -2.54
CA ARG A 263 -20.36 -4.49 -3.72
C ARG A 263 -19.08 -5.24 -4.08
N CYS A 264 -17.91 -4.68 -3.78
CA CYS A 264 -16.61 -5.31 -4.05
C CYS A 264 -16.05 -6.04 -2.81
N GLY A 265 -16.84 -6.30 -1.78
CA GLY A 265 -16.39 -7.02 -0.58
C GLY A 265 -15.41 -6.25 0.32
N ILE A 266 -15.28 -4.93 0.13
CA ILE A 266 -14.49 -4.04 0.99
C ILE A 266 -15.39 -3.61 2.17
N THR A 267 -15.73 -4.57 3.03
CA THR A 267 -16.53 -4.35 4.25
C THR A 267 -15.85 -4.87 5.50
N ARG A 268 -16.31 -4.38 6.65
CA ARG A 268 -15.81 -4.86 7.96
C ARG A 268 -16.13 -6.34 8.19
N GLU A 269 -17.31 -6.78 7.75
CA GLU A 269 -17.76 -8.18 7.82
C GLU A 269 -16.91 -9.08 6.92
N GLY A 270 -16.56 -8.61 5.71
CA GLY A 270 -15.62 -9.28 4.80
C GLY A 270 -14.15 -9.19 5.21
N GLY A 271 -13.84 -8.61 6.38
CA GLY A 271 -12.47 -8.52 6.89
C GLY A 271 -11.56 -7.50 6.18
N LEU A 272 -12.05 -6.79 5.17
CA LEU A 272 -11.28 -5.88 4.32
C LEU A 272 -11.94 -4.50 4.30
N VAL A 273 -11.26 -3.44 4.77
CA VAL A 273 -11.82 -2.08 4.76
C VAL A 273 -10.90 -1.12 4.02
N SER A 274 -11.44 -0.07 3.37
CA SER A 274 -10.61 0.91 2.64
C SER A 274 -9.57 1.60 3.52
N HIS A 275 -9.86 1.78 4.81
CA HIS A 275 -8.89 2.32 5.77
C HIS A 275 -7.66 1.41 5.96
N GLY A 276 -7.75 0.14 5.57
CA GLY A 276 -6.63 -0.81 5.53
C GLY A 276 -5.50 -0.36 4.61
N LEU A 277 -5.78 0.35 3.51
CA LEU A 277 -4.74 0.94 2.65
C LEU A 277 -3.90 1.98 3.39
N ARG A 278 -4.54 2.76 4.28
CA ARG A 278 -3.84 3.70 5.13
C ARG A 278 -3.04 3.01 6.24
N HIS A 279 -3.51 1.87 6.74
CA HIS A 279 -2.70 1.01 7.62
C HIS A 279 -1.48 0.48 6.89
N GLN A 280 -1.65 0.02 5.65
CA GLN A 280 -0.56 -0.44 4.81
C GLN A 280 0.48 0.66 4.59
N TYR A 281 0.08 1.82 4.08
CA TYR A 281 0.97 2.97 3.90
C TYR A 281 1.75 3.33 5.18
N ALA A 282 1.08 3.33 6.34
CA ALA A 282 1.72 3.66 7.61
C ALA A 282 2.75 2.61 8.05
N ASN A 283 2.47 1.32 7.82
CA ASN A 283 3.39 0.23 8.15
C ASN A 283 4.56 0.19 7.15
N ASP A 284 4.30 0.32 5.86
CA ASP A 284 5.32 0.34 4.81
C ASP A 284 6.29 1.51 5.02
N ARG A 285 5.77 2.72 5.32
CA ARG A 285 6.62 3.87 5.65
C ARG A 285 7.41 3.71 6.93
N TYR A 286 6.83 3.09 7.96
CA TYR A 286 7.57 2.80 9.19
C TYR A 286 8.74 1.86 8.89
N GLU A 287 8.51 0.85 8.06
CA GLU A 287 9.51 -0.15 7.64
C GLU A 287 10.61 0.48 6.79
N GLU A 288 10.26 1.30 5.78
CA GLU A 288 11.22 2.05 4.97
C GLU A 288 12.11 2.98 5.81
N LEU A 289 11.54 3.65 6.83
CA LEU A 289 12.27 4.61 7.66
C LEU A 289 13.15 3.97 8.73
N THR A 290 12.79 2.78 9.20
CA THR A 290 13.50 2.10 10.30
C THR A 290 14.32 0.91 9.84
N GLY A 291 14.14 0.44 8.61
CA GLY A 291 14.67 -0.83 8.12
C GLY A 291 14.03 -2.07 8.76
N GLU A 292 13.02 -1.90 9.62
CA GLU A 292 12.37 -2.96 10.38
C GLU A 292 10.86 -2.95 10.19
N PRO A 293 10.21 -4.11 9.98
CA PRO A 293 8.76 -4.16 9.94
C PRO A 293 8.13 -3.55 11.20
N SER A 294 6.89 -3.08 11.10
CA SER A 294 6.19 -2.57 12.28
C SER A 294 6.02 -3.62 13.39
N PRO A 295 5.83 -3.23 14.67
CA PRO A 295 5.52 -4.18 15.74
C PRO A 295 4.34 -5.13 15.44
N VAL A 296 3.29 -4.69 14.76
CA VAL A 296 2.16 -5.58 14.36
C VAL A 296 2.49 -6.51 13.20
N ARG A 297 3.46 -6.15 12.35
CA ARG A 297 4.12 -7.05 11.42
C ARG A 297 5.31 -7.77 12.05
N GLY A 298 5.49 -7.60 13.36
CA GLY A 298 6.67 -7.77 14.23
C GLY A 298 8.06 -7.63 13.63
N GLY A 299 8.43 -6.42 13.26
CA GLY A 299 9.86 -6.10 13.31
C GLY A 299 10.38 -6.21 14.74
N ALA A 300 11.70 -6.22 14.84
CA ALA A 300 12.37 -6.19 16.13
C ALA A 300 12.16 -4.83 16.82
N ALA A 301 12.65 -4.74 18.07
CA ALA A 301 12.76 -3.46 18.74
C ALA A 301 13.69 -2.55 17.91
N VAL A 302 13.16 -1.40 17.51
CA VAL A 302 13.93 -0.33 16.87
C VAL A 302 14.50 0.57 17.96
N ALA A 303 15.72 1.07 17.78
CA ALA A 303 16.34 2.02 18.70
C ALA A 303 15.41 3.22 18.97
N GLY A 304 15.47 3.77 20.19
CA GLY A 304 14.51 4.78 20.66
C GLY A 304 14.43 6.01 19.74
N ASP A 305 15.58 6.48 19.25
CA ASP A 305 15.66 7.66 18.37
C ASP A 305 15.14 7.38 16.96
N ASP A 306 15.50 6.24 16.36
CA ASP A 306 15.01 5.85 15.03
C ASP A 306 13.51 5.58 15.05
N HIS A 307 13.01 4.92 16.11
CA HIS A 307 11.58 4.75 16.34
C HIS A 307 10.88 6.11 16.46
N ARG A 308 11.48 7.06 17.19
CA ARG A 308 10.91 8.40 17.40
C ARG A 308 10.90 9.20 16.10
N ARG A 309 11.96 9.15 15.29
CA ARG A 309 12.04 9.78 13.96
C ARG A 309 10.97 9.22 13.03
N ALA A 310 10.88 7.89 12.90
CA ALA A 310 9.86 7.25 12.08
C ALA A 310 8.43 7.56 12.58
N GLN A 311 8.23 7.58 13.89
CA GLN A 311 6.95 7.95 14.49
C GLN A 311 6.55 9.39 14.17
N LEU A 312 7.49 10.35 14.22
CA LEU A 312 7.25 11.75 13.86
C LEU A 312 6.90 11.89 12.38
N GLU A 313 7.68 11.25 11.50
CA GLU A 313 7.50 11.29 10.05
C GLU A 313 6.17 10.68 9.62
N VAL A 314 5.85 9.47 10.09
CA VAL A 314 4.55 8.83 9.84
C VAL A 314 3.41 9.67 10.42
N SER A 315 3.60 10.29 11.60
CA SER A 315 2.60 11.18 12.20
C SER A 315 2.34 12.40 11.34
N ALA A 316 3.39 13.03 10.80
CA ALA A 316 3.31 14.20 9.93
C ALA A 316 2.57 13.85 8.63
N ARG A 317 2.99 12.78 7.93
CA ARG A 317 2.37 12.30 6.68
C ARG A 317 0.90 11.94 6.84
N LEU A 318 0.53 11.40 8.00
CA LEU A 318 -0.85 11.02 8.32
C LEU A 318 -1.68 12.18 8.92
N GLY A 319 -1.07 13.29 9.30
CA GLY A 319 -1.77 14.44 9.89
C GLY A 319 -2.23 14.21 11.32
N HIS A 320 -1.41 13.55 12.13
CA HIS A 320 -1.64 13.39 13.56
C HIS A 320 -0.81 14.40 14.34
N ALA A 321 -1.45 15.14 15.25
CA ALA A 321 -0.75 16.10 16.11
C ALA A 321 -0.02 15.47 17.30
N ARG A 322 -0.37 14.22 17.63
CA ARG A 322 0.29 13.45 18.69
C ARG A 322 0.94 12.23 18.05
N PRO A 323 2.26 12.11 18.09
CA PRO A 323 2.96 11.01 17.43
C PRO A 323 2.53 9.64 17.98
N SER A 324 2.16 9.55 19.26
CA SER A 324 1.64 8.33 19.89
C SER A 324 0.38 7.74 19.24
N ILE A 325 -0.38 8.52 18.45
CA ILE A 325 -1.55 8.02 17.70
C ILE A 325 -1.12 7.02 16.61
N THR A 326 0.10 7.14 16.10
CA THR A 326 0.59 6.25 15.02
C THR A 326 0.75 4.80 15.48
N ARG A 327 0.81 4.54 16.80
CA ARG A 327 0.71 3.19 17.40
C ARG A 327 -0.58 2.46 17.05
N ALA A 328 -1.65 3.19 16.69
CA ALA A 328 -2.89 2.59 16.20
C ALA A 328 -2.76 1.95 14.82
N TYR A 329 -1.64 2.18 14.11
CA TYR A 329 -1.35 1.60 12.81
C TYR A 329 -0.31 0.48 12.93
N TYR A 330 0.85 0.79 13.54
CA TYR A 330 1.99 -0.12 13.59
C TYR A 330 2.18 -0.86 14.93
N GLY A 331 1.43 -0.51 15.99
CA GLY A 331 1.50 -1.16 17.32
C GLY A 331 2.41 -0.47 18.34
N LYS A 332 2.69 -1.14 19.47
CA LYS A 332 3.62 -0.68 20.50
C LYS A 332 4.99 -1.36 20.35
N PRO A 333 6.11 -0.62 20.41
CA PRO A 333 7.43 -1.23 20.63
C PRO A 333 7.44 -2.04 21.92
N GLY A 334 8.09 -3.21 21.93
CA GLY A 334 8.12 -4.08 23.11
C GLY A 334 6.86 -4.91 23.36
N ALA A 335 5.83 -4.82 22.50
CA ALA A 335 4.68 -5.73 22.57
C ALA A 335 5.02 -7.20 22.19
N GLY A 336 6.29 -7.48 21.84
CA GLY A 336 6.82 -8.82 21.67
C GLY A 336 7.04 -9.60 22.97
N GLU A 337 6.90 -8.98 24.16
CA GLU A 337 7.12 -9.64 25.45
C GLU A 337 5.89 -9.69 26.38
N SER A 338 4.72 -9.20 25.95
CA SER A 338 3.47 -9.33 26.72
C SER A 338 2.34 -9.84 25.85
N ALA A 339 2.52 -11.07 25.39
CA ALA A 339 1.47 -12.05 25.16
C ALA A 339 2.17 -13.40 25.05
N ALA A 340 2.68 -13.90 26.19
CA ALA A 340 2.80 -15.34 26.31
C ALA A 340 1.40 -15.91 26.05
N PRO A 341 1.25 -16.90 25.15
CA PRO A 341 -0.04 -17.55 24.93
C PRO A 341 -0.56 -18.01 26.30
N THR A 342 -1.86 -17.84 26.55
CA THR A 342 -2.43 -18.42 27.76
C THR A 342 -2.17 -19.93 27.76
N PRO A 343 -2.10 -20.61 28.91
CA PRO A 343 -1.95 -22.07 28.94
C PRO A 343 -2.97 -22.80 28.06
N ALA A 344 -4.15 -22.20 27.83
CA ALA A 344 -5.17 -22.66 26.90
C ALA A 344 -4.77 -22.47 25.42
N ASP A 345 -4.21 -21.31 25.04
CA ASP A 345 -3.69 -21.07 23.68
C ASP A 345 -2.46 -21.93 23.38
N ALA A 346 -1.61 -22.18 24.39
CA ALA A 346 -0.46 -23.08 24.30
C ALA A 346 -0.90 -24.56 24.22
N ALA A 347 -1.98 -24.94 24.90
CA ALA A 347 -2.57 -26.29 24.80
C ALA A 347 -3.23 -26.51 23.44
N ALA A 348 -3.94 -25.52 22.88
CA ALA A 348 -4.53 -25.58 21.55
C ALA A 348 -3.46 -25.60 20.44
N ALA A 349 -2.35 -24.86 20.61
CA ALA A 349 -1.22 -24.89 19.67
C ALA A 349 -0.35 -26.15 19.80
N ARG A 350 -0.21 -26.73 21.01
CA ARG A 350 0.48 -28.01 21.25
C ARG A 350 -0.33 -29.21 20.73
N ALA A 351 -1.65 -29.13 20.72
CA ALA A 351 -2.52 -30.16 20.15
C ALA A 351 -2.43 -30.25 18.60
N ALA A 352 -1.81 -29.25 17.94
CA ALA A 352 -1.75 -29.15 16.47
C ALA A 352 -0.33 -29.28 15.88
N ALA A 353 0.70 -29.52 16.70
CA ALA A 353 2.10 -29.61 16.24
C ALA A 353 2.69 -31.00 16.54
N PRO A 354 3.49 -31.58 15.62
CA PRO A 354 4.16 -32.86 15.86
C PRO A 354 5.12 -32.76 17.06
N GLU A 355 5.09 -33.76 17.94
CA GLU A 355 5.86 -33.79 19.19
C GLU A 355 7.37 -33.60 18.97
N GLY A 356 8.01 -32.80 19.82
CA GLY A 356 9.48 -32.74 19.95
C GLY A 356 10.20 -31.53 19.31
N VAL A 357 9.49 -30.59 18.68
CA VAL A 357 10.13 -29.48 17.96
C VAL A 357 9.93 -28.14 18.70
N ARG A 358 11.02 -27.56 19.25
CA ARG A 358 11.00 -26.22 19.87
C ARG A 358 10.68 -25.16 18.80
N PRO A 359 9.66 -24.31 18.99
CA PRO A 359 9.38 -23.22 18.06
C PRO A 359 10.54 -22.21 18.05
N VAL A 360 11.10 -21.96 16.86
CA VAL A 360 12.15 -20.96 16.66
C VAL A 360 11.57 -19.59 16.98
N SER A 361 12.26 -18.81 17.81
CA SER A 361 11.78 -17.49 18.21
C SER A 361 11.85 -16.50 17.04
N ARG A 362 11.09 -15.42 17.14
CA ARG A 362 11.10 -14.37 16.13
C ARG A 362 12.43 -13.64 16.04
N ALA A 363 13.11 -13.46 17.18
CA ALA A 363 14.44 -12.88 17.27
C ALA A 363 15.49 -13.82 16.64
N GLU A 364 15.41 -15.11 16.93
CA GLU A 364 16.27 -16.13 16.30
C GLU A 364 16.14 -16.08 14.77
N ARG A 365 14.91 -16.00 14.23
CA ARG A 365 14.70 -15.85 12.78
C ARG A 365 15.34 -14.59 12.20
N ARG A 366 15.28 -13.45 12.90
CA ARG A 366 15.87 -12.19 12.44
C ARG A 366 17.39 -12.26 12.39
N VAL A 367 18.02 -12.82 13.43
CA VAL A 367 19.47 -13.03 13.46
C VAL A 367 19.89 -13.94 12.31
N GLN A 368 19.15 -15.01 12.05
CA GLN A 368 19.40 -15.89 10.90
C GLN A 368 19.33 -15.15 9.57
N ARG A 369 18.34 -14.25 9.39
CA ARG A 369 18.24 -13.40 8.19
C ARG A 369 19.41 -12.43 8.05
N GLN A 370 19.81 -11.76 9.13
CA GLN A 370 20.92 -10.81 9.09
C GLN A 370 22.25 -11.50 8.79
N VAL A 371 22.54 -12.60 9.49
CA VAL A 371 23.79 -13.34 9.28
C VAL A 371 23.83 -13.94 7.88
N LEU A 372 22.72 -14.51 7.39
CA LEU A 372 22.62 -15.03 6.03
C LEU A 372 22.73 -13.91 4.99
N GLY A 373 22.03 -12.79 5.19
CA GLY A 373 22.04 -11.62 4.33
C GLY A 373 23.42 -10.98 4.20
N GLU A 374 24.10 -10.74 5.33
CA GLU A 374 25.48 -10.23 5.33
C GLU A 374 26.44 -11.20 4.64
N ARG A 375 26.30 -12.51 4.88
CA ARG A 375 27.14 -13.53 4.23
C ARG A 375 27.01 -13.49 2.71
N VAL A 376 25.81 -13.24 2.18
CA VAL A 376 25.58 -13.22 0.73
C VAL A 376 25.55 -11.81 0.14
N ARG A 377 25.72 -10.75 0.92
CA ARG A 377 25.54 -9.35 0.52
C ARG A 377 26.35 -8.97 -0.72
N ALA A 378 27.60 -9.42 -0.77
CA ALA A 378 28.50 -9.17 -1.90
C ALA A 378 28.08 -9.90 -3.19
N ARG A 379 27.21 -10.91 -3.11
CA ARG A 379 26.87 -11.82 -4.21
C ARG A 379 25.40 -11.73 -4.63
N VAL A 380 24.48 -11.45 -3.69
CA VAL A 380 23.03 -11.46 -3.91
C VAL A 380 22.58 -10.41 -4.93
N GLY A 381 23.29 -9.27 -4.97
CA GLY A 381 23.08 -8.19 -5.93
C GLY A 381 23.82 -8.35 -7.26
N LEU A 382 24.62 -9.41 -7.43
CA LEU A 382 25.42 -9.62 -8.64
C LEU A 382 24.79 -10.64 -9.58
N ARG A 383 25.07 -10.51 -10.88
CA ARG A 383 24.73 -11.55 -11.85
C ARG A 383 25.47 -12.86 -11.52
N ALA A 384 24.93 -13.97 -12.02
CA ALA A 384 25.47 -15.31 -11.75
C ALA A 384 26.89 -15.53 -12.31
N ASP A 385 27.29 -14.73 -13.29
CA ASP A 385 28.63 -14.68 -13.89
C ASP A 385 29.56 -13.64 -13.23
N GLY A 386 29.09 -12.94 -12.20
CA GLY A 386 29.85 -11.89 -11.51
C GLY A 386 29.97 -10.56 -12.28
N ARG A 387 29.41 -10.45 -13.49
CA ARG A 387 29.52 -9.25 -14.34
C ARG A 387 28.42 -8.24 -14.01
N GLY A 388 28.67 -7.47 -12.96
CA GLY A 388 27.87 -6.30 -12.60
C GLY A 388 26.55 -6.59 -11.86
N PRO A 389 25.81 -5.53 -11.50
CA PRO A 389 24.62 -5.62 -10.66
C PRO A 389 23.41 -6.20 -11.40
N VAL A 390 22.54 -6.91 -10.67
CA VAL A 390 21.23 -7.33 -11.18
C VAL A 390 20.24 -6.18 -11.18
N ALA A 391 19.20 -6.28 -12.01
CA ALA A 391 18.11 -5.31 -12.02
C ALA A 391 17.40 -5.23 -10.64
N PRO A 392 16.89 -4.06 -10.22
CA PRO A 392 16.25 -3.87 -8.92
C PRO A 392 15.12 -4.87 -8.61
N GLY A 393 14.31 -5.22 -9.61
CA GLY A 393 13.24 -6.22 -9.44
C GLY A 393 13.76 -7.65 -9.22
N THR A 394 14.94 -7.98 -9.72
CA THR A 394 15.61 -9.28 -9.49
C THR A 394 16.23 -9.34 -8.09
N LEU A 395 16.84 -8.24 -7.64
CA LEU A 395 17.34 -8.11 -6.27
C LEU A 395 16.20 -8.29 -5.26
N ALA A 396 15.10 -7.57 -5.44
CA ALA A 396 13.91 -7.68 -4.60
C ALA A 396 13.32 -9.10 -4.58
N LEU A 397 13.35 -9.82 -5.71
CA LEU A 397 12.92 -11.23 -5.74
C LEU A 397 13.86 -12.14 -4.94
N ARG A 398 15.18 -11.95 -5.07
CA ARG A 398 16.18 -12.75 -4.34
C ARG A 398 16.12 -12.53 -2.84
N GLU A 399 15.92 -11.28 -2.40
CA GLU A 399 15.72 -10.94 -0.99
C GLU A 399 14.48 -11.64 -0.42
N ARG A 400 13.36 -11.63 -1.17
CA ARG A 400 12.14 -12.38 -0.78
C ARG A 400 12.38 -13.90 -0.67
N LEU A 401 13.15 -14.48 -1.58
CA LEU A 401 13.44 -15.92 -1.56
C LEU A 401 14.38 -16.30 -0.39
N LEU A 402 15.37 -15.46 -0.09
CA LEU A 402 16.27 -15.60 1.06
C LEU A 402 15.47 -15.62 2.37
N ASP A 403 14.56 -14.66 2.51
CA ASP A 403 13.62 -14.60 3.63
C ASP A 403 12.71 -15.83 3.70
N GLY A 404 12.22 -16.29 2.54
CA GLY A 404 11.39 -17.49 2.41
C GLY A 404 12.06 -18.75 2.96
N ILE A 405 13.35 -18.93 2.68
CA ILE A 405 14.17 -20.07 3.14
C ILE A 405 14.29 -20.07 4.67
N VAL A 406 14.67 -18.93 5.27
CA VAL A 406 14.80 -18.79 6.72
C VAL A 406 13.47 -19.05 7.42
N ASN A 407 12.37 -18.53 6.86
CA ASN A 407 11.03 -18.75 7.41
C ASN A 407 10.57 -20.20 7.30
N ALA A 408 10.87 -20.88 6.19
CA ALA A 408 10.47 -22.27 6.00
C ALA A 408 11.22 -23.21 6.95
N LEU A 409 12.53 -23.04 7.11
CA LEU A 409 13.34 -23.81 8.07
C LEU A 409 12.91 -23.57 9.53
N ALA A 410 12.62 -22.31 9.86
CA ALA A 410 12.15 -21.97 11.20
C ALA A 410 10.75 -22.51 11.51
N ARG A 411 9.83 -22.54 10.52
CA ARG A 411 8.50 -23.16 10.70
C ARG A 411 8.56 -24.66 10.89
N ALA A 412 9.53 -25.31 10.26
CA ALA A 412 9.76 -26.73 10.47
C ALA A 412 10.63 -27.03 11.70
N GLY A 413 10.94 -26.01 12.50
CA GLY A 413 11.79 -26.06 13.68
C GLY A 413 13.17 -26.69 13.49
N ASP A 414 13.74 -26.47 12.31
CA ASP A 414 15.14 -26.80 12.00
C ASP A 414 15.86 -25.52 11.54
N PRO A 415 16.07 -24.55 12.45
CA PRO A 415 16.61 -23.22 12.11
C PRO A 415 18.01 -23.27 11.50
N LEU A 416 18.30 -22.33 10.60
CA LEU A 416 19.65 -22.15 10.05
C LEU A 416 20.50 -21.32 11.00
N LEU A 417 21.05 -21.95 12.04
CA LEU A 417 21.78 -21.26 13.12
C LEU A 417 22.99 -20.43 12.64
N ALA A 418 23.64 -20.87 11.57
CA ALA A 418 24.65 -20.11 10.86
C ALA A 418 24.61 -20.50 9.37
N PRO A 419 24.92 -19.59 8.44
CA PRO A 419 24.91 -19.89 7.00
C PRO A 419 25.77 -21.10 6.64
N GLU A 420 26.92 -21.24 7.30
CA GLU A 420 27.88 -22.33 7.11
C GLU A 420 27.33 -23.66 7.62
N ARG A 421 26.29 -23.65 8.46
CA ARG A 421 25.68 -24.85 9.05
C ARG A 421 24.46 -25.34 8.28
N LEU A 422 24.24 -24.88 7.05
CA LEU A 422 23.19 -25.43 6.19
C LEU A 422 23.48 -26.93 5.94
N ARG A 423 22.51 -27.79 6.26
CA ARG A 423 22.64 -29.26 6.17
C ARG A 423 21.79 -29.85 5.05
N ALA A 424 22.16 -31.05 4.59
CA ALA A 424 21.38 -31.82 3.60
C ALA A 424 19.92 -32.04 4.04
N ALA A 425 19.68 -32.35 5.32
CA ALA A 425 18.32 -32.53 5.85
C ALA A 425 17.45 -31.26 5.76
N GLN A 426 18.04 -30.08 5.95
CA GLN A 426 17.37 -28.80 5.81
C GLN A 426 17.02 -28.50 4.35
N VAL A 427 17.94 -28.80 3.44
CA VAL A 427 17.73 -28.71 1.99
C VAL A 427 16.61 -29.65 1.55
N ASP A 428 16.63 -30.92 1.97
CA ASP A 428 15.59 -31.89 1.62
C ASP A 428 14.21 -31.49 2.13
N ARG A 429 14.16 -30.89 3.31
CA ARG A 429 12.92 -30.40 3.92
C ARG A 429 12.35 -29.19 3.17
N LEU A 430 13.20 -28.25 2.76
CA LEU A 430 12.80 -27.13 1.90
C LEU A 430 12.24 -27.64 0.58
N LEU A 431 12.96 -28.57 -0.05
CA LEU A 431 12.55 -29.18 -1.32
C LEU A 431 11.21 -29.91 -1.20
N ALA A 432 11.01 -30.70 -0.15
CA ALA A 432 9.75 -31.37 0.14
C ALA A 432 8.59 -30.37 0.32
N GLY A 433 8.81 -29.28 1.06
CA GLY A 433 7.83 -28.22 1.28
C GLY A 433 7.46 -27.42 0.02
N TRP A 434 8.30 -27.46 -1.02
CA TRP A 434 8.07 -26.76 -2.28
C TRP A 434 7.43 -27.63 -3.37
N ARG A 435 7.22 -28.93 -3.14
CA ARG A 435 6.59 -29.85 -4.11
C ARG A 435 5.15 -29.45 -4.49
N GLY A 436 4.43 -28.75 -3.61
CA GLY A 436 3.06 -28.26 -3.85
C GLY A 436 2.96 -26.86 -4.45
N LEU A 437 4.09 -26.17 -4.71
CA LEU A 437 4.06 -24.84 -5.33
C LEU A 437 3.82 -24.95 -6.85
N ALA A 438 3.25 -23.90 -7.43
CA ALA A 438 3.13 -23.79 -8.89
C ALA A 438 4.51 -24.03 -9.56
N PRO A 439 4.59 -24.71 -10.73
CA PRO A 439 5.86 -25.17 -11.30
C PRO A 439 6.91 -24.06 -11.49
N GLN A 440 6.46 -22.88 -11.95
CA GLN A 440 7.30 -21.70 -12.14
C GLN A 440 7.87 -21.18 -10.80
N THR A 441 7.04 -21.19 -9.77
CA THR A 441 7.40 -20.72 -8.42
C THR A 441 8.35 -21.70 -7.74
N ALA A 442 8.07 -23.01 -7.82
CA ALA A 442 8.99 -24.06 -7.35
C ALA A 442 10.36 -23.93 -8.01
N ARG A 443 10.39 -23.68 -9.33
CA ARG A 443 11.62 -23.45 -10.09
C ARG A 443 12.45 -22.30 -9.52
N HIS A 444 11.84 -21.15 -9.25
CA HIS A 444 12.56 -20.00 -8.69
C HIS A 444 13.15 -20.32 -7.31
N HIS A 445 12.41 -21.03 -6.46
CA HIS A 445 12.88 -21.42 -5.12
C HIS A 445 14.06 -22.40 -5.19
N VAL A 446 13.97 -23.43 -6.04
CA VAL A 446 15.04 -24.43 -6.17
C VAL A 446 16.30 -23.85 -6.83
N GLN A 447 16.14 -23.04 -7.87
CA GLN A 447 17.27 -22.36 -8.52
C GLN A 447 17.98 -21.41 -7.56
N PHE A 448 17.22 -20.63 -6.79
CA PHE A 448 17.79 -19.74 -5.80
C PHE A 448 18.45 -20.51 -4.65
N LEU A 449 17.85 -21.61 -4.17
CA LEU A 449 18.46 -22.46 -3.15
C LEU A 449 19.80 -23.04 -3.61
N ALA A 450 19.89 -23.48 -4.88
CA ALA A 450 21.14 -23.97 -5.43
C ALA A 450 22.21 -22.86 -5.58
N GLN A 451 21.81 -21.64 -5.94
CA GLN A 451 22.71 -20.47 -5.97
C GLN A 451 23.18 -20.11 -4.56
N LEU A 452 22.25 -20.06 -3.60
CA LEU A 452 22.55 -19.81 -2.19
C LEU A 452 23.55 -20.83 -1.65
N CYS A 453 23.34 -22.13 -1.89
CA CYS A 453 24.30 -23.16 -1.48
C CYS A 453 25.68 -22.92 -2.11
N GLY A 454 25.73 -22.48 -3.37
CA GLY A 454 26.99 -22.08 -4.02
C GLY A 454 27.65 -20.87 -3.34
N TRP A 455 26.89 -19.83 -2.99
CA TRP A 455 27.40 -18.66 -2.26
C TRP A 455 27.85 -18.97 -0.83
N LEU A 456 27.37 -20.07 -0.26
CA LEU A 456 27.76 -20.57 1.05
C LEU A 456 28.90 -21.59 0.99
N ASP A 457 29.53 -21.76 -0.18
CA ASP A 457 30.63 -22.69 -0.41
C ASP A 457 30.25 -24.16 -0.11
N ARG A 458 29.01 -24.54 -0.43
CA ARG A 458 28.40 -25.88 -0.24
C ARG A 458 28.01 -26.54 -1.59
N PRO A 459 28.98 -26.87 -2.46
CA PRO A 459 28.71 -27.38 -3.81
C PRO A 459 27.97 -28.73 -3.84
N GLU A 460 28.12 -29.56 -2.81
CA GLU A 460 27.39 -30.81 -2.62
C GLU A 460 25.89 -30.59 -2.38
N LEU A 461 25.53 -29.57 -1.60
CA LEU A 461 24.13 -29.21 -1.34
C LEU A 461 23.51 -28.53 -2.56
N ALA A 462 24.29 -27.73 -3.29
CA ALA A 462 23.87 -27.16 -4.57
C ALA A 462 23.55 -28.27 -5.59
N ARG A 463 24.39 -29.31 -5.70
CA ARG A 463 24.11 -30.49 -6.55
C ARG A 463 22.85 -31.22 -6.10
N ARG A 464 22.65 -31.41 -4.78
CA ARG A 464 21.46 -32.06 -4.22
C ARG A 464 20.17 -31.31 -4.54
N ALA A 465 20.15 -29.99 -4.36
CA ALA A 465 19.01 -29.15 -4.73
C ALA A 465 18.69 -29.22 -6.23
N ARG A 466 19.71 -29.29 -7.09
CA ARG A 466 19.55 -29.47 -8.55
C ARG A 466 19.06 -30.88 -8.92
N ALA A 467 19.51 -31.92 -8.23
CA ALA A 467 19.10 -33.30 -8.47
C ALA A 467 17.61 -33.52 -8.14
N ALA A 468 17.12 -32.97 -7.02
CA ALA A 468 15.69 -33.04 -6.67
C ALA A 468 14.77 -32.37 -7.70
N TRP A 469 15.27 -31.33 -8.38
CA TRP A 469 14.58 -30.72 -9.53
C TRP A 469 14.58 -31.61 -10.77
N ALA A 470 15.61 -32.45 -10.95
CA ALA A 470 15.70 -33.42 -12.05
C ALA A 470 14.82 -34.66 -11.79
N ASP A 471 14.72 -35.14 -10.55
CA ASP A 471 13.88 -36.30 -10.20
C ASP A 471 12.37 -36.01 -10.35
N GLY A 472 11.93 -34.77 -10.07
CA GLY A 472 10.57 -34.31 -10.37
C GLY A 472 10.24 -34.18 -11.87
N ARG A 473 11.24 -34.36 -12.75
CA ARG A 473 11.10 -34.42 -14.22
C ARG A 473 11.11 -35.84 -14.78
N ALA A 474 11.19 -36.90 -13.96
CA ALA A 474 11.13 -38.28 -14.45
C ALA A 474 9.81 -38.60 -15.22
N GLY A 475 8.80 -37.72 -15.16
CA GLY A 475 7.59 -37.79 -15.99
C GLY A 475 7.61 -37.02 -17.33
N ARG A 476 8.64 -36.21 -17.64
CA ARG A 476 8.92 -35.60 -18.96
C ARG A 476 10.15 -34.69 -18.84
N ALA A 477 11.33 -35.21 -19.15
CA ALA A 477 12.48 -34.36 -19.39
C ALA A 477 12.27 -33.61 -20.71
N ALA A 478 11.81 -32.35 -20.63
CA ALA A 478 11.96 -31.44 -21.76
C ALA A 478 13.47 -31.35 -22.07
N PRO A 479 13.89 -31.48 -23.35
CA PRO A 479 15.29 -31.43 -23.73
C PRO A 479 15.96 -30.16 -23.18
N PRO A 480 17.27 -30.20 -22.91
CA PRO A 480 18.01 -28.99 -22.52
C PRO A 480 17.66 -27.88 -23.51
N PRO A 481 17.45 -26.62 -23.03
CA PRO A 481 17.25 -25.52 -23.95
C PRO A 481 18.40 -25.54 -24.96
N PRO A 482 18.11 -25.38 -26.26
CA PRO A 482 19.16 -25.44 -27.27
C PRO A 482 20.27 -24.45 -26.92
N GLY A 483 21.51 -24.81 -27.28
CA GLY A 483 22.65 -23.90 -27.16
C GLY A 483 22.38 -22.57 -27.87
N PRO A 484 23.20 -21.53 -27.62
CA PRO A 484 23.06 -20.27 -28.33
C PRO A 484 23.04 -20.55 -29.83
N TRP A 485 22.06 -19.98 -30.53
CA TRP A 485 22.00 -20.10 -31.97
C TRP A 485 23.28 -19.52 -32.60
N PRO A 486 23.73 -20.05 -33.76
CA PRO A 486 24.77 -19.40 -34.54
C PRO A 486 24.40 -17.93 -34.79
N GLU A 487 25.40 -17.05 -34.88
CA GLU A 487 25.18 -15.62 -35.10
C GLU A 487 24.28 -15.33 -36.31
N GLU A 488 24.42 -16.13 -37.38
CA GLU A 488 23.61 -16.00 -38.60
C GLU A 488 22.13 -16.28 -38.35
N GLU A 489 21.82 -17.27 -37.53
CA GLU A 489 20.44 -17.61 -37.16
C GLU A 489 19.87 -16.52 -36.24
N ILE A 490 20.64 -16.03 -35.26
CA ILE A 490 20.21 -14.89 -34.41
C ILE A 490 19.89 -13.67 -35.29
N ARG A 491 20.76 -13.37 -36.27
CA ARG A 491 20.58 -12.27 -37.22
C ARG A 491 19.31 -12.47 -38.04
N ALA A 492 19.09 -13.64 -38.63
CA ALA A 492 17.89 -13.95 -39.41
C ALA A 492 16.60 -13.77 -38.60
N ARG A 493 16.59 -14.13 -37.31
CA ARG A 493 15.42 -13.96 -36.42
C ARG A 493 15.18 -12.51 -36.04
N LEU A 494 16.25 -11.75 -35.78
CA LEU A 494 16.14 -10.31 -35.54
C LEU A 494 15.68 -9.59 -36.81
N ASP A 495 16.11 -10.02 -38.00
CA ASP A 495 15.63 -9.50 -39.29
C ASP A 495 14.14 -9.81 -39.52
N ALA A 496 13.68 -11.01 -39.15
CA ALA A 496 12.27 -11.34 -39.18
C ALA A 496 11.43 -10.46 -38.24
N ILE A 497 11.92 -10.20 -37.01
CA ILE A 497 11.27 -9.23 -36.10
C ILE A 497 11.32 -7.82 -36.70
N ARG A 498 12.44 -7.43 -37.32
CA ARG A 498 12.65 -6.10 -37.91
C ARG A 498 11.67 -5.84 -39.05
N ALA A 499 11.33 -6.86 -39.83
CA ALA A 499 10.31 -6.78 -40.88
C ALA A 499 8.89 -6.52 -40.33
N VAL A 500 8.61 -6.92 -39.08
CA VAL A 500 7.31 -6.69 -38.42
C VAL A 500 7.29 -5.39 -37.62
N ASP A 501 8.33 -5.15 -36.82
CA ASP A 501 8.50 -3.94 -36.01
C ASP A 501 10.00 -3.61 -35.86
N PRO A 502 10.51 -2.62 -36.62
CA PRO A 502 11.92 -2.26 -36.59
C PRO A 502 12.36 -1.69 -35.24
N ARG A 503 11.46 -1.07 -34.46
CA ARG A 503 11.79 -0.57 -33.10
C ARG A 503 11.92 -1.70 -32.10
N ALA A 504 11.11 -2.75 -32.24
CA ALA A 504 11.24 -3.95 -31.40
C ALA A 504 12.54 -4.70 -31.71
N ALA A 505 12.94 -4.80 -32.98
CA ALA A 505 14.24 -5.36 -33.36
C ALA A 505 15.41 -4.53 -32.82
N LEU A 506 15.37 -3.20 -33.00
CA LEU A 506 16.35 -2.29 -32.42
C LEU A 506 16.45 -2.43 -30.90
N HIS A 507 15.31 -2.52 -30.20
CA HIS A 507 15.27 -2.74 -28.75
C HIS A 507 16.05 -3.99 -28.35
N LEU A 508 15.85 -5.11 -29.06
CA LEU A 508 16.55 -6.36 -28.78
C LEU A 508 18.04 -6.25 -29.08
N SER A 509 18.42 -5.63 -30.20
CA SER A 509 19.82 -5.35 -30.54
C SER A 509 20.53 -4.51 -29.46
N LEU A 510 19.84 -3.50 -28.89
CA LEU A 510 20.38 -2.69 -27.80
C LEU A 510 20.59 -3.50 -26.51
N VAL A 511 19.63 -4.33 -26.11
CA VAL A 511 19.73 -5.20 -24.92
C VAL A 511 20.86 -6.24 -25.08
N ARG A 512 21.01 -6.76 -26.31
CA ARG A 512 22.03 -7.76 -26.64
C ARG A 512 23.44 -7.20 -26.66
N THR A 513 23.61 -6.07 -27.36
CA THR A 513 24.92 -5.54 -27.74
C THR A 513 25.52 -4.67 -26.63
N PHE A 514 24.70 -3.93 -25.90
CA PHE A 514 25.12 -3.01 -24.83
C PHE A 514 24.82 -3.53 -23.42
N ASP A 515 24.42 -4.80 -23.32
CA ASP A 515 24.04 -5.48 -22.06
C ASP A 515 22.93 -4.78 -21.25
N LEU A 516 22.21 -3.84 -21.87
CA LEU A 516 21.15 -3.08 -21.22
C LEU A 516 20.06 -3.99 -20.67
N THR A 517 19.32 -3.50 -19.68
CA THR A 517 18.04 -4.09 -19.34
C THR A 517 16.99 -3.70 -20.38
N HIS A 518 15.94 -4.50 -20.52
CA HIS A 518 14.82 -4.15 -21.41
C HIS A 518 14.18 -2.79 -21.06
N ARG A 519 14.16 -2.41 -19.77
CA ARG A 519 13.62 -1.10 -19.36
C ARG A 519 14.53 0.06 -19.76
N GLN A 520 15.85 -0.09 -19.57
CA GLN A 520 16.84 0.88 -20.05
C GLN A 520 16.77 1.03 -21.57
N ALA A 521 16.75 -0.09 -22.32
CA ALA A 521 16.63 -0.05 -23.77
C ALA A 521 15.31 0.59 -24.22
N ALA A 522 14.18 0.34 -23.55
CA ALA A 522 12.90 0.97 -23.86
C ALA A 522 12.92 2.50 -23.67
N ARG A 523 13.62 3.00 -22.65
CA ARG A 523 13.68 4.44 -22.32
C ARG A 523 14.85 5.17 -22.98
N LEU A 524 15.76 4.44 -23.64
CA LEU A 524 16.88 5.03 -24.33
C LEU A 524 16.39 5.94 -25.46
N GLN A 525 16.94 7.16 -25.53
CA GLN A 525 16.74 8.12 -26.61
C GLN A 525 18.06 8.19 -27.39
N PRO A 526 18.26 7.39 -28.46
CA PRO A 526 19.58 7.18 -29.04
C PRO A 526 20.30 8.47 -29.46
N ALA A 527 19.59 9.38 -30.13
CA ALA A 527 20.13 10.66 -30.59
C ALA A 527 20.50 11.63 -29.45
N ALA A 528 19.87 11.52 -28.27
CA ALA A 528 20.22 12.32 -27.10
C ALA A 528 21.23 11.63 -26.16
N ALA A 529 21.29 10.30 -26.20
CA ALA A 529 22.10 9.47 -25.30
C ALA A 529 23.52 9.26 -25.82
N TYR A 530 23.76 9.30 -27.13
CA TYR A 530 25.10 9.10 -27.67
C TYR A 530 25.96 10.36 -27.57
N ARG A 531 27.06 10.28 -26.81
CA ARG A 531 28.00 11.39 -26.61
C ARG A 531 29.41 10.88 -26.30
N ASP A 532 30.43 11.51 -26.88
CA ASP A 532 31.85 11.21 -26.70
C ASP A 532 32.18 9.70 -26.74
N GLY A 533 31.63 9.00 -27.73
CA GLY A 533 31.88 7.57 -27.94
C GLY A 533 31.18 6.63 -26.95
N ALA A 534 30.21 7.11 -26.15
CA ALA A 534 29.45 6.29 -25.21
C ALA A 534 27.93 6.57 -25.29
N LEU A 535 27.13 5.57 -24.91
CA LEU A 535 25.70 5.72 -24.64
C LEU A 535 25.48 6.07 -23.16
N GLU A 536 24.87 7.23 -22.92
CA GLU A 536 24.43 7.68 -21.60
C GLU A 536 23.04 7.12 -21.27
N VAL A 537 22.96 6.26 -20.27
CA VAL A 537 21.70 5.73 -19.73
C VAL A 537 21.37 6.47 -18.44
N ILE A 538 20.47 7.45 -18.56
CA ILE A 538 20.03 8.32 -17.46
C ILE A 538 18.74 7.79 -16.81
N TRP A 539 17.90 7.13 -17.61
CA TRP A 539 16.63 6.56 -17.19
C TRP A 539 16.79 5.08 -16.82
N GLU A 540 16.11 4.64 -15.76
CA GLU A 540 16.19 3.24 -15.25
C GLU A 540 17.63 2.83 -14.85
N ALA A 541 18.47 3.82 -14.51
CA ALA A 541 19.74 3.63 -13.83
C ALA A 541 19.53 3.52 -12.30
N PRO A 542 20.50 2.98 -11.55
CA PRO A 542 20.47 3.01 -10.08
C PRO A 542 20.27 4.43 -9.52
N GLU A 543 19.69 4.54 -8.33
CA GLU A 543 19.37 5.84 -7.72
C GLU A 543 20.59 6.76 -7.64
N GLY A 544 20.43 8.00 -8.10
CA GLY A 544 21.51 8.99 -8.14
C GLY A 544 22.65 8.65 -9.11
N ARG A 545 22.46 7.70 -10.05
CA ARG A 545 23.51 7.30 -11.01
C ARG A 545 23.14 7.57 -12.47
N VAL A 546 24.17 7.74 -13.29
CA VAL A 546 24.12 7.65 -14.76
C VAL A 546 25.04 6.50 -15.17
N LEU A 547 24.60 5.67 -16.12
CA LEU A 547 25.47 4.64 -16.69
C LEU A 547 26.04 5.13 -18.02
N ARG A 548 27.34 5.00 -18.21
CA ARG A 548 28.04 5.31 -19.46
C ARG A 548 28.50 4.01 -20.10
N VAL A 549 27.93 3.66 -21.24
CA VAL A 549 28.24 2.40 -21.94
C VAL A 549 29.11 2.71 -23.16
N PRO A 550 30.38 2.28 -23.20
CA PRO A 550 31.25 2.62 -24.33
C PRO A 550 30.77 1.96 -25.64
N VAL A 551 30.80 2.72 -26.72
CA VAL A 551 30.47 2.25 -28.08
C VAL A 551 31.77 1.92 -28.79
N ALA A 552 32.34 0.76 -28.45
CA ALA A 552 33.61 0.27 -29.00
C ALA A 552 33.40 -1.01 -29.82
N GLY A 553 34.00 -1.07 -31.01
CA GLY A 553 33.88 -2.22 -31.93
C GLY A 553 32.82 -2.03 -33.02
N GLU A 554 32.87 -2.87 -34.05
CA GLU A 554 32.02 -2.75 -35.25
C GLU A 554 30.54 -2.97 -34.95
N ARG A 555 30.21 -4.00 -34.17
CA ARG A 555 28.81 -4.36 -33.86
C ARG A 555 28.08 -3.30 -33.02
N PRO A 556 28.63 -2.79 -31.89
CA PRO A 556 28.03 -1.65 -31.18
C PRO A 556 27.86 -0.39 -32.05
N ARG A 557 28.81 -0.09 -32.94
CA ARG A 557 28.69 1.03 -33.89
C ARG A 557 27.59 0.82 -34.90
N ALA A 558 27.43 -0.39 -35.44
CA ALA A 558 26.36 -0.72 -36.38
C ALA A 558 24.96 -0.61 -35.73
N VAL A 559 24.79 -1.12 -34.51
CA VAL A 559 23.52 -1.01 -33.77
C VAL A 559 23.21 0.44 -33.42
N LEU A 560 24.22 1.24 -33.07
CA LEU A 560 24.03 2.67 -32.86
C LEU A 560 23.64 3.40 -34.16
N ALA A 561 24.28 3.10 -35.28
CA ALA A 561 23.95 3.69 -36.58
C ALA A 561 22.51 3.37 -36.99
N GLU A 562 22.06 2.13 -36.79
CA GLU A 562 20.65 1.74 -36.95
C GLU A 562 19.73 2.54 -36.02
N ALA A 563 20.12 2.69 -34.75
CA ALA A 563 19.33 3.43 -33.76
C ALA A 563 19.14 4.90 -34.17
N LEU A 564 20.19 5.55 -34.65
CA LEU A 564 20.17 6.94 -35.09
C LEU A 564 19.43 7.13 -36.41
N ALA A 565 19.50 6.15 -37.33
CA ALA A 565 18.75 6.18 -38.57
C ALA A 565 17.23 5.99 -38.32
N LEU A 566 16.86 5.11 -37.40
CA LEU A 566 15.46 4.81 -37.07
C LEU A 566 14.83 5.87 -36.15
N LEU A 567 15.62 6.48 -35.27
CA LEU A 567 15.19 7.45 -34.26
C LEU A 567 16.11 8.69 -34.28
N PRO A 568 16.01 9.53 -35.33
CA PRO A 568 16.86 10.71 -35.46
C PRO A 568 16.47 11.86 -34.52
N ASP A 569 15.22 11.88 -34.02
CA ASP A 569 14.77 12.91 -33.08
C ASP A 569 15.34 12.64 -31.67
N PRO A 570 16.10 13.57 -31.08
CA PRO A 570 16.65 13.43 -29.72
C PRO A 570 15.59 13.29 -28.62
N ARG A 571 14.33 13.66 -28.89
CA ARG A 571 13.22 13.51 -27.93
C ARG A 571 12.61 12.12 -27.96
N GLU A 572 12.91 11.34 -29.00
CA GLU A 572 12.24 10.08 -29.21
C GLU A 572 12.97 8.90 -28.55
N SER A 573 12.25 8.14 -27.72
CA SER A 573 12.76 6.91 -27.12
C SER A 573 12.45 5.69 -27.99
N VAL A 574 13.19 4.60 -27.78
CA VAL A 574 12.93 3.31 -28.43
C VAL A 574 11.49 2.84 -28.19
N CYS A 575 10.96 3.01 -26.97
CA CYS A 575 9.53 2.89 -26.72
C CYS A 575 8.78 4.05 -27.41
N PRO A 576 7.84 3.77 -28.33
CA PRO A 576 7.11 4.81 -29.04
C PRO A 576 6.31 5.73 -28.10
N PRO A 577 6.17 7.02 -28.45
CA PRO A 577 5.29 7.93 -27.73
C PRO A 577 3.85 7.39 -27.75
N GLY A 578 3.15 7.46 -26.62
CA GLY A 578 1.77 6.96 -26.47
C GLY A 578 1.66 5.54 -25.93
N LEU A 579 2.75 4.77 -25.85
CA LEU A 579 2.77 3.47 -25.17
C LEU A 579 3.44 3.56 -23.79
N SER A 580 2.84 2.92 -22.79
CA SER A 580 3.52 2.70 -21.51
C SER A 580 4.68 1.72 -21.70
N THR A 581 5.77 1.86 -20.93
CA THR A 581 6.88 0.90 -20.96
C THR A 581 6.40 -0.53 -20.69
N ALA A 582 5.44 -0.74 -19.80
CA ALA A 582 4.90 -2.08 -19.55
C ALA A 582 4.21 -2.67 -20.79
N THR A 583 3.40 -1.87 -21.50
CA THR A 583 2.74 -2.27 -22.74
C THR A 583 3.75 -2.54 -23.85
N TRP A 584 4.75 -1.67 -23.99
CA TRP A 584 5.83 -1.83 -24.95
C TRP A 584 6.64 -3.11 -24.70
N LEU A 585 7.01 -3.37 -23.44
CA LEU A 585 7.73 -4.58 -23.08
C LEU A 585 6.92 -5.84 -23.38
N ARG A 586 5.60 -5.83 -23.11
CA ARG A 586 4.72 -6.94 -23.50
C ARG A 586 4.77 -7.18 -25.01
N LYS A 587 4.62 -6.12 -25.82
CA LYS A 587 4.74 -6.21 -27.28
C LYS A 587 6.10 -6.77 -27.73
N VAL A 588 7.20 -6.28 -27.15
CA VAL A 588 8.55 -6.79 -27.45
C VAL A 588 8.66 -8.27 -27.09
N TYR A 589 8.18 -8.71 -25.93
CA TYR A 589 8.20 -10.12 -25.54
C TYR A 589 7.30 -11.02 -26.39
N ASP A 590 6.20 -10.48 -26.92
CA ASP A 590 5.30 -11.22 -27.79
C ASP A 590 5.90 -11.39 -29.19
N LEU A 591 6.56 -10.36 -29.74
CA LEU A 591 7.31 -10.47 -31.00
C LEU A 591 8.55 -11.35 -30.87
N LEU A 592 9.28 -11.22 -29.77
CA LEU A 592 10.45 -12.05 -29.46
C LEU A 592 10.10 -13.55 -29.49
N ARG A 593 8.95 -13.92 -28.92
CA ARG A 593 8.49 -15.31 -28.85
C ARG A 593 7.76 -15.77 -30.11
N GLY A 594 6.84 -14.96 -30.63
CA GLY A 594 5.97 -15.32 -31.74
C GLY A 594 6.63 -15.24 -33.11
N VAL A 595 7.47 -14.22 -33.33
CA VAL A 595 8.15 -14.01 -34.62
C VAL A 595 9.59 -14.51 -34.55
N GLY A 596 10.32 -14.14 -33.50
CA GLY A 596 11.71 -14.54 -33.32
C GLY A 596 11.90 -16.01 -32.95
N GLY A 597 10.88 -16.68 -32.41
CA GLY A 597 11.02 -18.01 -31.83
C GLY A 597 11.96 -18.06 -30.61
N ILE A 598 12.28 -16.90 -30.03
CA ILE A 598 13.25 -16.77 -28.93
C ILE A 598 12.51 -16.83 -27.59
N GLY A 599 12.98 -17.70 -26.68
CA GLY A 599 12.33 -17.91 -25.39
C GLY A 599 10.96 -18.61 -25.46
N GLY A 600 10.59 -19.15 -26.62
CA GLY A 600 9.45 -20.06 -26.82
C GLY A 600 9.84 -21.54 -26.70
N PRO A 601 8.87 -22.48 -26.75
CA PRO A 601 9.15 -23.92 -26.70
C PRO A 601 10.13 -24.34 -27.82
N GLY A 602 11.29 -24.89 -27.47
CA GLY A 602 12.31 -25.34 -28.43
C GLY A 602 13.34 -24.29 -28.88
N GLY A 603 13.24 -23.03 -28.43
CA GLY A 603 14.23 -21.97 -28.72
C GLY A 603 15.12 -21.64 -27.51
N PRO A 604 16.34 -21.08 -27.73
CA PRO A 604 17.20 -20.58 -26.66
C PRO A 604 16.55 -19.38 -25.97
N ALA A 605 16.89 -19.17 -24.70
CA ALA A 605 16.50 -17.96 -23.98
C ALA A 605 17.24 -16.76 -24.55
N PHE A 606 16.61 -15.58 -24.61
CA PHE A 606 17.27 -14.36 -25.12
C PHE A 606 18.56 -14.01 -24.35
N ALA A 607 18.65 -14.35 -23.06
CA ALA A 607 19.88 -14.18 -22.28
C ALA A 607 21.07 -14.99 -22.83
N ALA A 608 20.82 -16.16 -23.43
CA ALA A 608 21.84 -16.97 -24.07
C ALA A 608 22.30 -16.38 -25.41
N LEU A 609 21.58 -15.39 -25.94
CA LEU A 609 21.91 -14.70 -27.20
C LEU A 609 22.66 -13.38 -26.97
N ARG A 610 22.96 -13.00 -25.71
CA ARG A 610 23.73 -11.78 -25.39
C ARG A 610 25.16 -11.89 -25.92
N ASP A 611 25.72 -10.76 -26.36
CA ASP A 611 27.09 -10.74 -26.87
C ASP A 611 28.10 -11.00 -25.73
N PRO A 612 28.99 -12.00 -25.85
CA PRO A 612 29.97 -12.31 -24.80
C PRO A 612 30.94 -11.17 -24.48
N GLY A 613 31.13 -10.26 -25.44
CA GLY A 613 31.98 -9.06 -25.37
C GLY A 613 31.21 -7.76 -25.20
N ALA A 614 29.95 -7.79 -24.73
CA ALA A 614 29.20 -6.57 -24.48
C ALA A 614 29.94 -5.65 -23.49
N PRO A 615 30.02 -4.33 -23.75
CA PRO A 615 30.77 -3.38 -22.95
C PRO A 615 30.20 -3.25 -21.54
N ALA A 616 31.09 -3.20 -20.53
CA ALA A 616 30.69 -2.95 -19.15
C ALA A 616 30.34 -1.46 -18.95
N PRO A 617 29.20 -1.13 -18.31
CA PRO A 617 28.83 0.25 -18.02
C PRO A 617 29.68 0.86 -16.90
N GLU A 618 30.18 2.07 -17.12
CA GLU A 618 30.71 2.94 -16.06
C GLU A 618 29.55 3.57 -15.29
N SER A 619 29.62 3.60 -13.95
CA SER A 619 28.58 4.21 -13.11
C SER A 619 29.08 5.52 -12.51
N LEU A 620 28.43 6.62 -12.87
CA LEU A 620 28.78 7.97 -12.45
C LEU A 620 27.71 8.52 -11.51
N ASP A 621 28.10 9.42 -10.60
CA ASP A 621 27.16 10.22 -9.81
C ASP A 621 26.36 11.15 -10.74
N ARG A 622 25.03 11.08 -10.68
CA ARG A 622 24.15 11.76 -11.63
C ARG A 622 24.25 13.27 -11.53
N ASP A 623 24.24 13.81 -10.32
CA ASP A 623 24.15 15.26 -10.14
C ASP A 623 25.49 15.91 -10.51
N ALA A 624 26.61 15.31 -10.08
CA ALA A 624 27.95 15.73 -10.53
C ALA A 624 28.10 15.62 -12.05
N TYR A 625 27.61 14.53 -12.66
CA TYR A 625 27.69 14.31 -14.10
C TYR A 625 26.86 15.34 -14.89
N LEU A 626 25.61 15.58 -14.50
CA LEU A 626 24.73 16.52 -15.19
C LEU A 626 25.18 17.98 -15.04
N LEU A 627 25.80 18.34 -13.90
CA LEU A 627 26.43 19.63 -13.70
C LEU A 627 27.63 19.82 -14.62
N ALA A 628 28.59 18.88 -14.61
CA ALA A 628 29.73 18.89 -15.51
C ALA A 628 29.30 18.93 -16.99
N ARG A 629 28.28 18.15 -17.35
CA ARG A 629 27.66 18.14 -18.68
C ARG A 629 27.10 19.50 -19.12
N SER A 630 26.67 20.31 -18.15
CA SER A 630 26.09 21.65 -18.39
C SER A 630 27.13 22.77 -18.31
N GLY A 631 28.43 22.43 -18.16
CA GLY A 631 29.49 23.41 -17.94
C GLY A 631 29.43 24.09 -16.57
N LEU A 632 28.69 23.50 -15.63
CA LEU A 632 28.46 24.04 -14.29
C LEU A 632 29.32 23.28 -13.27
N VAL A 633 29.92 24.01 -12.36
CA VAL A 633 30.64 23.43 -11.21
C VAL A 633 29.64 23.29 -10.06
N PRO A 634 29.60 22.15 -9.35
CA PRO A 634 28.77 22.03 -8.16
C PRO A 634 29.09 23.15 -7.16
N PRO A 635 28.07 23.84 -6.61
CA PRO A 635 28.31 24.88 -5.61
C PRO A 635 29.08 24.27 -4.45
N GLY A 636 30.26 24.82 -4.17
CA GLY A 636 31.12 24.34 -3.10
C GLY A 636 30.31 24.21 -1.82
N ARG A 637 30.26 23.00 -1.25
CA ARG A 637 29.63 22.74 0.05
C ARG A 637 30.24 23.70 1.07
N ARG A 638 29.55 24.81 1.36
CA ARG A 638 29.81 25.56 2.59
C ARG A 638 29.41 24.64 3.73
N GLY A 639 30.41 24.25 4.52
CA GLY A 639 30.27 23.31 5.61
C GLY A 639 29.13 23.69 6.56
N ARG A 640 28.42 22.65 6.99
CA ARG A 640 27.70 22.58 8.26
C ARG A 640 27.89 21.20 8.83
#